data_AF-A0A3M6TZH6-F1
#
_entry.id   AF-A0A3M6TZH6-F1
#
_cell.length_a   1.000
_cell.length_b   1.000
_cell.length_c   1.000
_cell.angle_alpha   90.00
_cell.angle_beta   90.00
_cell.angle_gamma   90.00
#
_symmetry.space_group_name_H-M   'P 1'
#
loop_
_entity.id
_entity.type
_entity.pdbx_description
1 polymer ?
#
loop_
_entity_poly.entity_id
_entity_poly.type
_entity_poly.pdbx_seq_one_letter_code
_entity_poly.pdbx_strand_id
1 'polypeptide(L)'
;MQRTSEDDQEGGELFLSAPVTFIAVVAIDFGTTFSGFAFAFNNKDGEKSIHMNKEWGSDQGYSTMKTPTCLLLNPDQSFNSFGYEAKDKFADLEEEEARQYFYFDCFKMILHNNESLNMNTTVEAANGKHMRALDVFKYSITYLYTRALEVIKERTGDEDFGGNDVQWVLTVPAIWKPAAKQFMREAAYQAGLAHPSNPEQILIALEPEAASVYCREQKVREFVAESGSNDASVKDTIARPETQYMVIDIGGGTLDVTVHELMENGAIRELYKATGGMFGGQNVNRQFRILLEQIFTKSFLDNYACHNPVDWLCLMNDFEVKKRGKRICEGGTTRIRLPGSFLSKFLSQRGCDINTAIQQHYSLDEIKVLRNEYLCLEPKVMRQLFNPVLDDIISHLSNLLAKPELSEVKFAFLVGGFSDSAVLQERIKGHFGHAYRILIPHCASLAVVQGAVMFGQKPNTFESRIMATTYGIRVHKLFLDGLHPESKKEIIAGIPRCKDVFFKFVKVDEVVKVGEKRQFTGFAPLTGEEKQVKLDFYQSECPDVEFVTDPEVRKAPGRGLVIETPEAWKTKDIEIHLLFGGTEIKVTAVNRTSNRQSTVHLDFLASTLEGSFLYTSRRSYLAVVTIDFGTTYGGFAFSFIKDEGKDAIFMNRDWANEQAAQTSKNPTCLLLETDLSFDLFGYEAMETLDSKTLIEAANGQPVKAKTVIAKSIEFLKDEAIKVICQRTGDDHFSPDDVKWVLTVPAIWNPSAKQFMREAAYHVSSSSK
;
A
#
# COMPACT_ATOMS: atom_id res chain seq x y z
N MET A 1 -69.61 9.91 -4.06
CA MET A 1 -69.43 8.77 -3.14
C MET A 1 -68.00 8.28 -3.34
N GLN A 2 -67.06 8.77 -2.52
CA GLN A 2 -66.44 8.09 -1.36
C GLN A 2 -65.64 6.84 -1.77
N ARG A 3 -64.29 6.90 -1.84
CA ARG A 3 -63.25 6.76 -0.78
C ARG A 3 -63.09 5.34 -0.23
N THR A 4 -61.88 4.79 -0.39
CA THR A 4 -60.99 4.04 0.55
C THR A 4 -59.81 3.55 -0.31
N SER A 5 -58.54 3.98 -0.21
CA SER A 5 -57.54 4.10 0.86
C SER A 5 -57.08 2.77 1.47
N GLU A 6 -55.93 2.27 1.03
CA GLU A 6 -55.01 1.44 1.81
C GLU A 6 -53.58 1.69 1.29
N ASP A 7 -52.85 2.50 2.05
CA ASP A 7 -51.42 2.79 1.95
C ASP A 7 -50.63 1.83 2.87
N ASP A 8 -49.37 1.61 2.48
CA ASP A 8 -48.17 1.44 3.31
C ASP A 8 -47.97 0.20 4.21
N GLN A 9 -47.22 -0.77 3.67
CA GLN A 9 -46.13 -1.45 4.39
C GLN A 9 -44.96 -1.79 3.43
N GLU A 10 -44.11 -0.81 3.12
CA GLU A 10 -42.73 -1.07 2.67
C GLU A 10 -41.76 -0.83 3.83
N GLY A 11 -41.31 -1.93 4.44
CA GLY A 11 -40.27 -1.95 5.46
C GLY A 11 -38.91 -2.31 4.86
N GLY A 12 -38.16 -1.27 4.45
CA GLY A 12 -36.69 -1.18 4.50
C GLY A 12 -35.85 -2.35 3.99
N GLU A 13 -35.70 -2.47 2.67
CA GLU A 13 -34.52 -3.12 2.10
C GLU A 13 -33.30 -2.20 2.22
N LEU A 14 -32.21 -2.77 2.73
CA LEU A 14 -30.91 -2.13 2.90
C LEU A 14 -30.40 -1.50 1.59
N PHE A 15 -29.79 -0.33 1.71
CA PHE A 15 -28.98 0.35 0.71
C PHE A 15 -28.00 -0.61 -0.01
N LEU A 16 -28.46 -1.19 -1.12
CA LEU A 16 -27.59 -1.55 -2.24
C LEU A 16 -27.33 -0.23 -2.96
N SER A 17 -26.12 0.32 -2.83
CA SER A 17 -25.66 1.32 -3.79
C SER A 17 -25.87 0.75 -5.20
N ALA A 18 -26.61 1.47 -6.06
CA ALA A 18 -26.73 1.11 -7.47
C ALA A 18 -25.33 0.79 -8.04
N PRO A 19 -25.16 -0.25 -8.87
CA PRO A 19 -23.84 -0.68 -9.30
C PRO A 19 -23.23 0.42 -10.17
N VAL A 20 -22.18 1.07 -9.67
CA VAL A 20 -21.29 1.84 -10.54
C VAL A 20 -20.65 0.83 -11.47
N THR A 21 -21.17 0.70 -12.68
CA THR A 21 -20.56 -0.15 -13.72
C THR A 21 -19.41 0.64 -14.32
N PHE A 22 -18.19 0.32 -13.89
CA PHE A 22 -16.97 0.89 -14.47
C PHE A 22 -16.89 0.55 -15.98
N ILE A 23 -16.42 1.50 -16.79
CA ILE A 23 -16.24 1.35 -18.24
C ILE A 23 -15.08 0.40 -18.54
N ALA A 24 -14.02 0.45 -17.74
CA ALA A 24 -12.85 -0.40 -17.90
C ALA A 24 -12.38 -1.02 -16.58
N VAL A 25 -11.69 -2.15 -16.69
CA VAL A 25 -10.86 -2.71 -15.63
C VAL A 25 -9.41 -2.48 -16.00
N VAL A 26 -8.64 -1.84 -15.12
CA VAL A 26 -7.21 -1.61 -15.29
C VAL A 26 -6.46 -2.29 -14.16
N ALA A 27 -5.58 -3.22 -14.50
CA ALA A 27 -4.70 -3.88 -13.55
C ALA A 27 -3.30 -3.26 -13.60
N ILE A 28 -2.77 -2.89 -12.45
CA ILE A 28 -1.38 -2.51 -12.25
C ILE A 28 -0.69 -3.67 -11.54
N ASP A 29 0.28 -4.26 -12.23
CA ASP A 29 1.21 -5.18 -11.61
C ASP A 29 2.42 -4.40 -11.10
N PHE A 30 2.45 -4.16 -9.79
CA PHE A 30 3.51 -3.40 -9.13
C PHE A 30 4.59 -4.36 -8.64
N GLY A 31 5.47 -4.85 -9.52
CA GLY A 31 6.48 -5.84 -9.16
C GLY A 31 7.65 -5.29 -8.34
N THR A 32 8.53 -6.18 -7.86
CA THR A 32 9.76 -5.76 -7.16
C THR A 32 10.78 -5.15 -8.12
N THR A 33 10.90 -5.74 -9.30
CA THR A 33 11.93 -5.39 -10.29
C THR A 33 11.36 -4.74 -11.54
N PHE A 34 10.13 -5.11 -11.92
CA PHE A 34 9.44 -4.62 -13.11
C PHE A 34 7.97 -4.43 -12.78
N SER A 35 7.41 -3.32 -13.23
CA SER A 35 6.00 -2.98 -13.09
C SER A 35 5.39 -2.72 -14.47
N GLY A 36 4.07 -2.84 -14.56
CA GLY A 36 3.34 -2.50 -15.77
C GLY A 36 1.84 -2.53 -15.53
N PHE A 37 1.07 -2.17 -16.55
CA PHE A 37 -0.38 -2.22 -16.49
C PHE A 37 -0.98 -2.92 -17.70
N ALA A 38 -2.18 -3.46 -17.51
CA ALA A 38 -3.03 -4.02 -18.54
C ALA A 38 -4.46 -3.54 -18.32
N PHE A 39 -5.27 -3.50 -19.36
CA PHE A 39 -6.67 -3.09 -19.24
C PHE A 39 -7.58 -3.83 -20.22
N ALA A 40 -8.86 -3.88 -19.89
CA ALA A 40 -9.92 -4.34 -20.77
C ALA A 40 -11.17 -3.49 -20.57
N PHE A 41 -11.93 -3.28 -21.64
CA PHE A 41 -13.20 -2.58 -21.58
C PHE A 41 -14.33 -3.54 -21.22
N ASN A 42 -15.27 -3.05 -20.40
CA ASN A 42 -16.47 -3.78 -20.00
C ASN A 42 -17.59 -3.60 -21.05
N ASN A 43 -17.30 -3.81 -22.34
CA ASN A 43 -18.31 -3.72 -23.40
C ASN A 43 -19.07 -5.04 -23.60
N LYS A 44 -20.39 -4.93 -23.86
CA LYS A 44 -21.31 -6.06 -24.07
C LYS A 44 -21.11 -6.77 -25.42
N ASP A 45 -20.43 -6.15 -26.39
CA ASP A 45 -20.37 -6.59 -27.79
C ASP A 45 -19.13 -7.43 -28.19
N GLY A 46 -18.45 -8.05 -27.22
CA GLY A 46 -17.79 -9.33 -27.46
C GLY A 46 -16.28 -9.35 -27.74
N GLU A 47 -15.56 -8.23 -27.77
CA GLU A 47 -14.09 -8.29 -27.80
C GLU A 47 -13.50 -8.23 -26.38
N LYS A 48 -13.33 -9.42 -25.76
CA LYS A 48 -12.62 -9.60 -24.48
C LYS A 48 -11.10 -9.50 -24.65
N SER A 49 -10.61 -8.55 -25.42
CA SER A 49 -9.17 -8.41 -25.66
C SER A 49 -8.53 -7.64 -24.52
N ILE A 50 -7.50 -8.24 -23.90
CA ILE A 50 -6.69 -7.58 -22.88
C ILE A 50 -5.63 -6.76 -23.61
N HIS A 51 -5.57 -5.48 -23.25
CA HIS A 51 -4.64 -4.51 -23.80
C HIS A 51 -3.53 -4.21 -22.80
N MET A 52 -2.37 -3.85 -23.32
CA MET A 52 -1.18 -3.54 -22.52
C MET A 52 -0.38 -2.46 -23.23
N ASN A 53 0.34 -1.66 -22.46
CA ASN A 53 1.38 -0.81 -23.04
C ASN A 53 2.53 -1.69 -23.56
N LYS A 54 2.91 -1.51 -24.83
CA LYS A 54 3.98 -2.25 -25.52
C LYS A 54 5.22 -1.41 -25.80
N GLU A 55 5.18 -0.13 -25.47
CA GLU A 55 6.17 0.87 -25.88
C GLU A 55 7.00 1.36 -24.70
N TRP A 56 7.15 0.53 -23.65
CA TRP A 56 8.09 0.85 -22.59
C TRP A 56 9.52 0.78 -23.14
N GLY A 57 10.25 1.89 -23.02
CA GLY A 57 11.65 1.98 -23.41
C GLY A 57 11.88 2.36 -24.88
N SER A 58 10.86 2.83 -25.60
CA SER A 58 10.92 3.12 -27.05
C SER A 58 12.02 4.12 -27.40
N ASP A 59 12.15 5.17 -26.60
CA ASP A 59 13.13 6.24 -26.81
C ASP A 59 14.58 5.75 -26.60
N GLN A 60 14.74 4.61 -25.90
CA GLN A 60 15.99 3.92 -25.64
C GLN A 60 16.26 2.79 -26.65
N GLY A 61 15.39 2.59 -27.65
CA GLY A 61 15.47 1.51 -28.63
C GLY A 61 14.96 0.16 -28.14
N TYR A 62 14.25 0.12 -27.00
CA TYR A 62 13.55 -1.08 -26.51
C TYR A 62 12.05 -0.99 -26.79
N SER A 63 11.37 -2.12 -26.94
CA SER A 63 9.91 -2.17 -26.93
C SER A 63 9.52 -3.32 -26.03
N THR A 64 9.22 -2.97 -24.77
CA THR A 64 8.92 -3.95 -23.72
C THR A 64 7.50 -3.75 -23.19
N MET A 65 6.98 -4.80 -22.56
CA MET A 65 5.61 -4.84 -22.02
C MET A 65 5.54 -4.38 -20.55
N LYS A 66 6.69 -4.18 -19.91
CA LYS A 66 6.85 -3.72 -18.54
C LYS A 66 8.09 -2.83 -18.42
N THR A 67 8.07 -1.92 -17.47
CA THR A 67 9.18 -1.01 -17.15
C THR A 67 9.83 -1.41 -15.83
N PRO A 68 11.13 -1.18 -15.61
CA PRO A 68 11.77 -1.40 -14.32
C PRO A 68 11.02 -0.72 -13.16
N THR A 69 11.03 -1.32 -11.98
CA THR A 69 10.48 -0.69 -10.77
C THR A 69 11.57 0.12 -10.11
N CYS A 70 11.87 1.29 -10.66
CA CYS A 70 12.81 2.24 -10.09
C CYS A 70 12.31 3.68 -10.21
N LEU A 71 12.63 4.50 -9.22
CA LEU A 71 12.18 5.88 -9.08
C LEU A 71 13.40 6.78 -8.95
N LEU A 72 13.42 7.88 -9.71
CA LEU A 72 14.37 8.96 -9.53
C LEU A 72 13.63 10.19 -8.99
N LEU A 73 14.15 10.75 -7.91
CA LEU A 73 13.72 12.05 -7.39
C LEU A 73 14.89 13.05 -7.46
N ASN A 74 14.52 14.32 -7.66
CA ASN A 74 15.45 15.43 -7.64
C ASN A 74 16.03 15.64 -6.23
N PRO A 75 17.12 16.43 -6.07
CA PRO A 75 17.68 16.74 -4.76
C PRO A 75 16.70 17.40 -3.77
N ASP A 76 15.68 18.09 -4.28
CA ASP A 76 14.58 18.69 -3.49
C ASP A 76 13.45 17.68 -3.17
N GLN A 77 13.66 16.39 -3.47
CA GLN A 77 12.73 15.28 -3.28
C GLN A 77 11.49 15.30 -4.18
N SER A 78 11.41 16.21 -5.14
CA SER A 78 10.34 16.21 -6.14
C SER A 78 10.49 15.06 -7.13
N PHE A 79 9.36 14.59 -7.67
CA PHE A 79 9.33 13.57 -8.71
C PHE A 79 10.14 14.01 -9.92
N ASN A 80 11.05 13.15 -10.38
CA ASN A 80 11.77 13.34 -11.63
C ASN A 80 11.29 12.38 -12.72
N SER A 81 11.38 11.07 -12.47
CA SER A 81 11.05 10.04 -13.46
C SER A 81 10.89 8.66 -12.82
N PHE A 82 10.29 7.72 -13.56
CA PHE A 82 10.10 6.33 -13.15
C PHE A 82 10.48 5.37 -14.28
N GLY A 83 10.94 4.16 -13.94
CA GLY A 83 11.22 3.10 -14.90
C GLY A 83 12.44 3.33 -15.78
N TYR A 84 12.36 2.99 -17.06
CA TYR A 84 13.47 3.19 -18.01
C TYR A 84 13.97 4.63 -18.01
N GLU A 85 13.07 5.61 -18.05
CA GLU A 85 13.42 7.03 -18.00
C GLU A 85 14.22 7.39 -16.74
N ALA A 86 13.88 6.80 -15.59
CA ALA A 86 14.65 6.99 -14.35
C ALA A 86 16.05 6.40 -14.42
N LYS A 87 16.23 5.28 -15.12
CA LYS A 87 17.55 4.68 -15.33
C LYS A 87 18.40 5.54 -16.23
N ASP A 88 17.84 6.01 -17.35
CA ASP A 88 18.61 6.79 -18.32
C ASP A 88 18.95 8.16 -17.77
N LYS A 89 17.97 8.88 -17.20
CA LYS A 89 18.23 10.19 -16.59
C LYS A 89 19.24 10.10 -15.45
N PHE A 90 19.25 9.01 -14.67
CA PHE A 90 20.28 8.82 -13.66
C PHE A 90 21.64 8.49 -14.28
N ALA A 91 21.66 7.68 -15.35
CA ALA A 91 22.89 7.30 -16.06
C ALA A 91 23.53 8.45 -16.84
N ASP A 92 22.76 9.49 -17.18
CA ASP A 92 23.23 10.72 -17.84
C ASP A 92 23.86 11.73 -16.85
N LEU A 93 23.73 11.52 -15.53
CA LEU A 93 24.32 12.40 -14.52
C LEU A 93 25.82 12.14 -14.37
N GLU A 94 26.55 13.20 -14.04
CA GLU A 94 27.92 13.06 -13.54
C GLU A 94 27.92 12.46 -12.13
N GLU A 95 28.98 11.74 -11.76
CA GLU A 95 29.02 11.00 -10.47
C GLU A 95 28.91 11.90 -9.22
N GLU A 96 29.31 13.17 -9.32
CA GLU A 96 29.14 14.14 -8.24
C GLU A 96 27.69 14.61 -8.09
N GLU A 97 27.00 14.77 -9.22
CA GLU A 97 25.60 15.17 -9.29
C GLU A 97 24.68 14.03 -8.88
N ALA A 98 24.93 12.81 -9.40
CA ALA A 98 24.16 11.60 -9.08
C ALA A 98 24.06 11.33 -7.58
N ARG A 99 25.11 11.65 -6.81
CA ARG A 99 25.10 11.53 -5.33
C ARG A 99 24.13 12.48 -4.62
N GLN A 100 23.63 13.51 -5.30
CA GLN A 100 22.63 14.44 -4.75
C GLN A 100 21.20 13.95 -4.97
N TYR A 101 20.96 13.22 -6.07
CA TYR A 101 19.67 12.67 -6.45
C TYR A 101 19.30 11.45 -5.60
N PHE A 102 18.00 11.18 -5.49
CA PHE A 102 17.49 9.99 -4.80
C PHE A 102 17.04 8.97 -5.84
N TYR A 103 17.88 7.98 -6.08
CA TYR A 103 17.55 6.83 -6.93
C TYR A 103 17.13 5.65 -6.06
N PHE A 104 15.96 5.08 -6.35
CA PHE A 104 15.43 3.90 -5.66
C PHE A 104 15.18 2.78 -6.65
N ASP A 105 15.58 1.57 -6.31
CA ASP A 105 15.19 0.33 -6.98
C ASP A 105 14.86 -0.73 -5.94
N CYS A 106 14.13 -1.78 -6.34
CA CYS A 106 13.80 -2.93 -5.48
C CYS A 106 13.11 -2.57 -4.13
N PHE A 107 12.63 -1.34 -3.98
CA PHE A 107 12.10 -0.80 -2.72
C PHE A 107 10.81 -1.50 -2.27
N LYS A 108 10.14 -2.25 -3.14
CA LYS A 108 8.98 -3.10 -2.79
C LYS A 108 9.31 -4.07 -1.63
N MET A 109 10.57 -4.51 -1.53
CA MET A 109 10.99 -5.48 -0.52
C MET A 109 10.96 -4.95 0.92
N ILE A 110 10.88 -3.62 1.13
CA ILE A 110 10.75 -3.05 2.49
C ILE A 110 9.44 -3.46 3.19
N LEU A 111 8.43 -3.89 2.42
CA LEU A 111 7.13 -4.34 2.91
C LEU A 111 7.14 -5.83 3.30
N HIS A 112 8.08 -6.61 2.78
CA HIS A 112 8.11 -8.05 3.02
C HIS A 112 8.52 -8.36 4.47
N ASN A 113 7.64 -9.06 5.20
CA ASN A 113 7.87 -9.51 6.58
C ASN A 113 8.29 -8.42 7.60
N ASN A 114 8.03 -7.15 7.30
CA ASN A 114 8.34 -6.04 8.19
C ASN A 114 7.31 -5.93 9.31
N GLU A 115 7.67 -6.38 10.52
CA GLU A 115 6.79 -6.33 11.70
C GLU A 115 6.53 -4.90 12.20
N SER A 116 7.40 -3.97 11.86
CA SER A 116 7.32 -2.56 12.26
C SER A 116 6.72 -1.66 11.18
N LEU A 117 6.17 -2.25 10.11
CA LEU A 117 5.67 -1.51 8.95
C LEU A 117 4.58 -0.52 9.36
N ASN A 118 4.79 0.76 9.06
CA ASN A 118 3.86 1.82 9.38
C ASN A 118 3.94 2.96 8.35
N MET A 119 3.08 3.97 8.51
CA MET A 119 2.97 5.10 7.58
C MET A 119 4.21 6.00 7.53
N ASN A 120 5.12 5.88 8.51
CA ASN A 120 6.38 6.63 8.59
C ASN A 120 7.60 5.75 8.25
N THR A 121 7.40 4.48 7.85
CA THR A 121 8.49 3.63 7.39
C THR A 121 9.26 4.32 6.28
N THR A 122 10.59 4.32 6.38
CA THR A 122 11.50 4.92 5.40
C THR A 122 12.18 3.87 4.54
N VAL A 123 12.61 4.28 3.34
CA VAL A 123 13.45 3.51 2.43
C VAL A 123 14.70 4.31 2.09
N GLU A 124 15.83 3.62 1.99
CA GLU A 124 17.14 4.19 1.63
C GLU A 124 17.28 4.28 0.11
N ALA A 125 17.76 5.43 -0.38
CA ALA A 125 18.14 5.65 -1.77
C ALA A 125 19.59 5.22 -2.03
N ALA A 126 19.99 5.11 -3.30
CA ALA A 126 21.35 4.75 -3.69
C ALA A 126 22.45 5.68 -3.14
N ASN A 127 22.10 6.92 -2.78
CA ASN A 127 23.02 7.88 -2.15
C ASN A 127 23.10 7.76 -0.60
N GLY A 128 22.45 6.76 0.00
CA GLY A 128 22.39 6.53 1.45
C GLY A 128 21.40 7.40 2.22
N LYS A 129 20.72 8.35 1.56
CA LYS A 129 19.68 9.17 2.18
C LYS A 129 18.36 8.43 2.25
N HIS A 130 17.54 8.78 3.24
CA HIS A 130 16.27 8.10 3.49
C HIS A 130 15.09 8.97 3.08
N MET A 131 14.07 8.32 2.51
CA MET A 131 12.78 8.93 2.17
C MET A 131 11.66 8.12 2.81
N ARG A 132 10.51 8.76 3.04
CA ARG A 132 9.32 8.03 3.47
C ARG A 132 8.89 7.07 2.37
N ALA A 133 8.75 5.78 2.70
CA ALA A 133 8.37 4.75 1.74
C ALA A 133 7.04 5.07 1.07
N LEU A 134 6.07 5.61 1.82
CA LEU A 134 4.76 5.94 1.27
C LEU A 134 4.85 6.94 0.11
N ASP A 135 5.75 7.93 0.18
CA ASP A 135 5.95 8.90 -0.89
C ASP A 135 6.60 8.25 -2.13
N VAL A 136 7.58 7.36 -1.93
CA VAL A 136 8.22 6.58 -3.03
C VAL A 136 7.20 5.70 -3.77
N PHE A 137 6.35 4.98 -3.03
CA PHE A 137 5.30 4.16 -3.62
C PHE A 137 4.22 5.01 -4.28
N LYS A 138 3.78 6.10 -3.63
CA LYS A 138 2.82 7.05 -4.21
C LYS A 138 3.30 7.56 -5.56
N TYR A 139 4.51 8.11 -5.65
CA TYR A 139 5.05 8.63 -6.90
C TYR A 139 5.09 7.58 -8.00
N SER A 140 5.53 6.37 -7.66
CA SER A 140 5.61 5.24 -8.59
C SER A 140 4.22 4.80 -9.10
N ILE A 141 3.23 4.73 -8.21
CA ILE A 141 1.87 4.35 -8.55
C ILE A 141 1.17 5.46 -9.34
N THR A 142 1.37 6.74 -8.98
CA THR A 142 0.84 7.89 -9.73
C THR A 142 1.35 7.88 -11.17
N TYR A 143 2.64 7.60 -11.40
CA TYR A 143 3.18 7.50 -12.75
C TYR A 143 2.48 6.41 -13.58
N LEU A 144 2.33 5.20 -13.02
CA LEU A 144 1.65 4.09 -13.70
C LEU A 144 0.17 4.38 -13.97
N TYR A 145 -0.51 5.03 -13.02
CA TYR A 145 -1.90 5.49 -13.15
C TYR A 145 -2.06 6.50 -14.28
N THR A 146 -1.25 7.56 -14.28
CA THR A 146 -1.29 8.60 -15.31
C THR A 146 -1.01 7.98 -16.68
N ARG A 147 0.04 7.15 -16.81
CA ARG A 147 0.37 6.52 -18.09
C ARG A 147 -0.71 5.54 -18.57
N ALA A 148 -1.38 4.84 -17.66
CA ALA A 148 -2.51 3.97 -18.01
C ALA A 148 -3.68 4.77 -18.60
N LEU A 149 -4.04 5.89 -17.98
CA LEU A 149 -5.08 6.77 -18.50
C LEU A 149 -4.69 7.38 -19.85
N GLU A 150 -3.47 7.88 -20.00
CA GLU A 150 -2.95 8.39 -21.28
C GLU A 150 -3.09 7.36 -22.40
N VAL A 151 -2.59 6.14 -22.18
CA VAL A 151 -2.66 5.07 -23.19
C VAL A 151 -4.11 4.69 -23.52
N ILE A 152 -5.02 4.73 -22.55
CA ILE A 152 -6.45 4.49 -22.81
C ILE A 152 -7.01 5.61 -23.69
N LYS A 153 -6.77 6.88 -23.34
CA LYS A 153 -7.22 8.05 -24.11
C LYS A 153 -6.67 8.06 -25.53
N GLU A 154 -5.37 7.85 -25.69
CA GLU A 154 -4.71 7.72 -27.00
C GLU A 154 -5.39 6.66 -27.88
N ARG A 155 -5.85 5.58 -27.26
CA ARG A 155 -6.45 4.43 -27.96
C ARG A 155 -7.94 4.59 -28.25
N THR A 156 -8.69 5.25 -27.38
CA THR A 156 -10.14 5.48 -27.55
C THR A 156 -10.45 6.77 -28.30
N GLY A 157 -9.55 7.76 -28.24
CA GLY A 157 -9.81 9.15 -28.66
C GLY A 157 -10.73 9.91 -27.71
N ASP A 158 -11.02 9.35 -26.53
CA ASP A 158 -11.91 9.93 -25.52
C ASP A 158 -11.10 10.73 -24.49
N GLU A 159 -11.01 12.04 -24.70
CA GLU A 159 -10.28 12.96 -23.82
C GLU A 159 -10.91 13.09 -22.42
N ASP A 160 -12.21 12.77 -22.28
CA ASP A 160 -12.95 12.86 -21.02
C ASP A 160 -12.79 11.60 -20.15
N PHE A 161 -12.23 10.51 -20.69
CA PHE A 161 -12.01 9.27 -19.95
C PHE A 161 -11.18 9.50 -18.68
N GLY A 162 -11.74 9.21 -17.52
CA GLY A 162 -11.15 9.53 -16.23
C GLY A 162 -10.91 8.31 -15.33
N GLY A 163 -10.18 8.52 -14.23
CA GLY A 163 -9.98 7.48 -13.22
C GLY A 163 -11.28 6.96 -12.58
N ASN A 164 -12.35 7.77 -12.59
CA ASN A 164 -13.68 7.39 -12.10
C ASN A 164 -14.37 6.35 -12.99
N ASP A 165 -13.97 6.24 -14.26
CA ASP A 165 -14.52 5.27 -15.21
C ASP A 165 -13.87 3.88 -15.07
N VAL A 166 -12.88 3.76 -14.18
CA VAL A 166 -12.02 2.59 -14.05
C VAL A 166 -12.22 1.88 -12.72
N GLN A 167 -12.37 0.56 -12.78
CA GLN A 167 -12.06 -0.31 -11.66
C GLN A 167 -10.58 -0.68 -11.69
N TRP A 168 -9.86 -0.32 -10.64
CA TRP A 168 -8.44 -0.59 -10.50
C TRP A 168 -8.22 -1.95 -9.84
N VAL A 169 -7.22 -2.69 -10.32
CA VAL A 169 -6.72 -3.90 -9.68
C VAL A 169 -5.23 -3.70 -9.40
N LEU A 170 -4.82 -3.84 -8.16
CA LEU A 170 -3.42 -3.72 -7.76
C LEU A 170 -2.92 -5.08 -7.25
N THR A 171 -1.86 -5.61 -7.87
CA THR A 171 -1.32 -6.93 -7.51
C THR A 171 -0.37 -6.85 -6.31
N VAL A 172 -0.43 -7.87 -5.46
CA VAL A 172 0.49 -8.06 -4.33
C VAL A 172 0.86 -9.54 -4.16
N PRO A 173 2.04 -9.86 -3.60
CA PRO A 173 2.42 -11.24 -3.32
C PRO A 173 1.43 -11.92 -2.35
N ALA A 174 1.18 -13.20 -2.54
CA ALA A 174 0.24 -13.96 -1.72
C ALA A 174 0.73 -14.11 -0.27
N ILE A 175 2.05 -14.30 -0.09
CA ILE A 175 2.70 -14.50 1.21
C ILE A 175 2.76 -13.24 2.08
N TRP A 176 2.36 -12.09 1.56
CA TRP A 176 2.43 -10.83 2.30
C TRP A 176 1.43 -10.79 3.46
N LYS A 177 1.93 -10.32 4.61
CA LYS A 177 1.13 -10.03 5.81
C LYS A 177 0.08 -8.95 5.50
N PRO A 178 -1.07 -8.93 6.20
CA PRO A 178 -2.12 -7.93 5.99
C PRO A 178 -1.63 -6.47 6.02
N ALA A 179 -0.65 -6.14 6.87
CA ALA A 179 -0.06 -4.81 6.97
C ALA A 179 0.53 -4.30 5.63
N ALA A 180 1.20 -5.18 4.88
CA ALA A 180 1.79 -4.81 3.59
C ALA A 180 0.73 -4.60 2.51
N LYS A 181 -0.35 -5.41 2.53
CA LYS A 181 -1.51 -5.25 1.64
C LYS A 181 -2.22 -3.92 1.91
N GLN A 182 -2.45 -3.60 3.18
CA GLN A 182 -3.01 -2.31 3.60
C GLN A 182 -2.10 -1.14 3.19
N PHE A 183 -0.78 -1.24 3.39
CA PHE A 183 0.17 -0.20 2.96
C PHE A 183 0.04 0.11 1.46
N MET A 184 -0.06 -0.92 0.61
CA MET A 184 -0.23 -0.73 -0.84
C MET A 184 -1.55 -0.05 -1.18
N ARG A 185 -2.64 -0.39 -0.49
CA ARG A 185 -3.94 0.29 -0.66
C ARG A 185 -3.86 1.77 -0.27
N GLU A 186 -3.22 2.09 0.85
CA GLU A 186 -3.02 3.48 1.27
C GLU A 186 -2.14 4.26 0.30
N ALA A 187 -1.08 3.64 -0.23
CA ALA A 187 -0.27 4.24 -1.29
C ALA A 187 -1.09 4.50 -2.56
N ALA A 188 -1.99 3.58 -2.94
CA ALA A 188 -2.89 3.75 -4.08
C ALA A 188 -3.91 4.87 -3.87
N TYR A 189 -4.46 5.01 -2.66
CA TYR A 189 -5.33 6.15 -2.31
C TYR A 189 -4.58 7.48 -2.41
N GLN A 190 -3.36 7.56 -1.90
CA GLN A 190 -2.56 8.79 -2.01
C GLN A 190 -2.12 9.10 -3.44
N ALA A 191 -2.01 8.07 -4.28
CA ALA A 191 -1.71 8.23 -5.69
C ALA A 191 -2.94 8.63 -6.54
N GLY A 192 -4.15 8.56 -5.97
CA GLY A 192 -5.40 8.96 -6.62
C GLY A 192 -6.11 7.88 -7.41
N LEU A 193 -5.73 6.59 -7.30
CA LEU A 193 -6.37 5.49 -8.02
C LEU A 193 -7.82 5.28 -7.59
N ALA A 194 -8.09 5.47 -6.30
CA ALA A 194 -9.41 5.36 -5.72
C ALA A 194 -9.47 6.26 -4.48
N HIS A 195 -10.67 6.43 -3.93
CA HIS A 195 -10.87 7.17 -2.70
C HIS A 195 -11.36 6.24 -1.59
N PRO A 196 -10.99 6.45 -0.30
CA PRO A 196 -11.48 5.65 0.82
C PRO A 196 -13.02 5.62 0.95
N SER A 197 -13.73 6.58 0.37
CA SER A 197 -15.21 6.57 0.32
C SER A 197 -15.79 5.62 -0.73
N ASN A 198 -14.97 5.14 -1.67
CA ASN A 198 -15.33 4.17 -2.70
C ASN A 198 -14.28 3.04 -2.73
N PRO A 199 -14.14 2.25 -1.65
CA PRO A 199 -13.05 1.28 -1.52
C PRO A 199 -13.13 0.13 -2.55
N GLU A 200 -14.31 -0.15 -3.09
CA GLU A 200 -14.55 -1.19 -4.09
C GLU A 200 -14.07 -0.80 -5.50
N GLN A 201 -13.73 0.48 -5.72
CA GLN A 201 -13.10 0.93 -6.97
C GLN A 201 -11.69 0.37 -7.14
N ILE A 202 -11.00 0.01 -6.05
CA ILE A 202 -9.70 -0.66 -6.12
C ILE A 202 -9.73 -2.03 -5.42
N LEU A 203 -9.46 -3.06 -6.22
CA LEU A 203 -9.32 -4.44 -5.78
C LEU A 203 -7.84 -4.77 -5.59
N ILE A 204 -7.53 -5.49 -4.52
CA ILE A 204 -6.21 -6.12 -4.37
C ILE A 204 -6.32 -7.53 -4.94
N ALA A 205 -5.37 -7.91 -5.81
CA ALA A 205 -5.28 -9.26 -6.37
C ALA A 205 -3.99 -9.94 -5.91
N LEU A 206 -4.05 -11.21 -5.53
CA LEU A 206 -2.84 -11.96 -5.24
C LEU A 206 -2.17 -12.38 -6.56
N GLU A 207 -0.87 -12.13 -6.68
CA GLU A 207 -0.10 -12.37 -7.91
C GLU A 207 -0.27 -13.82 -8.47
N PRO A 208 -0.09 -14.90 -7.68
CA PRO A 208 -0.28 -16.27 -8.20
C PRO A 208 -1.75 -16.60 -8.52
N GLU A 209 -2.71 -15.98 -7.86
CA GLU A 209 -4.14 -16.17 -8.16
C GLU A 209 -4.54 -15.52 -9.48
N ALA A 210 -4.07 -14.30 -9.71
CA ALA A 210 -4.23 -13.62 -10.99
C ALA A 210 -3.61 -14.48 -12.11
N ALA A 211 -2.36 -14.92 -11.93
CA ALA A 211 -1.70 -15.76 -12.92
C ALA A 211 -2.43 -17.09 -13.18
N SER A 212 -3.02 -17.71 -12.15
CA SER A 212 -3.88 -18.91 -12.29
C SER A 212 -5.06 -18.68 -13.24
N VAL A 213 -5.77 -17.56 -13.07
CA VAL A 213 -6.93 -17.21 -13.92
C VAL A 213 -6.48 -17.07 -15.37
N TYR A 214 -5.38 -16.36 -15.61
CA TYR A 214 -4.83 -16.19 -16.96
C TYR A 214 -4.44 -17.51 -17.60
N CYS A 215 -3.60 -18.31 -16.92
CA CYS A 215 -3.01 -19.51 -17.50
C CYS A 215 -4.07 -20.57 -17.86
N ARG A 216 -5.15 -20.66 -17.08
CA ARG A 216 -6.25 -21.60 -17.35
C ARG A 216 -7.05 -21.26 -18.61
N GLU A 217 -7.18 -19.98 -18.93
CA GLU A 217 -7.91 -19.52 -20.12
C GLU A 217 -7.05 -19.57 -21.39
N GLN A 218 -5.74 -19.82 -21.27
CA GLN A 218 -4.86 -19.95 -22.43
C GLN A 218 -5.05 -21.28 -23.18
N LYS A 219 -4.59 -21.29 -24.43
CA LYS A 219 -4.48 -22.52 -25.23
C LYS A 219 -3.22 -23.28 -24.82
N VAL A 220 -3.26 -24.61 -24.91
CA VAL A 220 -2.13 -25.47 -24.53
C VAL A 220 -0.86 -25.14 -25.32
N ARG A 221 -0.98 -24.76 -26.60
CA ARG A 221 0.16 -24.34 -27.45
C ARG A 221 0.88 -23.07 -26.97
N GLU A 222 0.28 -22.27 -26.09
CA GLU A 222 0.87 -21.02 -25.58
C GLU A 222 1.91 -21.27 -24.47
N PHE A 223 2.31 -22.54 -24.26
CA PHE A 223 3.27 -22.97 -23.25
C PHE A 223 4.55 -23.55 -23.88
N VAL A 224 5.71 -23.22 -23.30
CA VAL A 224 7.09 -23.37 -23.87
C VAL A 224 7.49 -24.80 -24.27
N ALA A 225 6.78 -25.84 -23.81
CA ALA A 225 7.12 -27.26 -24.10
C ALA A 225 6.01 -28.02 -24.85
N GLU A 226 4.89 -27.38 -25.16
CA GLU A 226 3.74 -28.03 -25.78
C GLU A 226 3.86 -27.96 -27.30
N SER A 227 4.43 -29.01 -27.90
CA SER A 227 4.67 -29.09 -29.34
C SER A 227 3.42 -29.59 -30.06
N GLY A 228 2.78 -28.73 -30.89
CA GLY A 228 1.70 -29.14 -31.79
C GLY A 228 0.65 -28.05 -32.08
N SER A 229 -0.25 -28.32 -33.02
CA SER A 229 -1.39 -27.46 -33.36
C SER A 229 -2.57 -27.61 -32.37
N ASN A 230 -2.29 -27.96 -31.11
CA ASN A 230 -3.33 -28.23 -30.12
C ASN A 230 -3.97 -26.90 -29.69
N ASP A 231 -5.05 -26.54 -30.39
CA ASP A 231 -5.82 -25.32 -30.19
C ASP A 231 -6.75 -25.40 -28.96
N ALA A 232 -6.77 -26.55 -28.26
CA ALA A 232 -7.59 -26.74 -27.09
C ALA A 232 -7.14 -25.84 -25.93
N SER A 233 -8.11 -25.37 -25.15
CA SER A 233 -7.87 -24.61 -23.94
C SER A 233 -7.30 -25.50 -22.82
N VAL A 234 -6.46 -24.92 -21.98
CA VAL A 234 -5.99 -25.56 -20.74
C VAL A 234 -7.17 -25.97 -19.86
N LYS A 235 -8.22 -25.14 -19.73
CA LYS A 235 -9.41 -25.47 -18.93
C LYS A 235 -10.17 -26.70 -19.45
N ASP A 236 -10.14 -26.93 -20.76
CA ASP A 236 -10.93 -28.01 -21.37
C ASP A 236 -10.18 -29.36 -21.32
N THR A 237 -8.85 -29.33 -21.23
CA THR A 237 -8.01 -30.53 -21.41
C THR A 237 -7.18 -30.90 -20.19
N ILE A 238 -6.65 -29.91 -19.46
CA ILE A 238 -5.71 -30.12 -18.36
C ILE A 238 -6.38 -29.78 -17.03
N ALA A 239 -6.88 -28.55 -16.89
CA ALA A 239 -7.52 -28.04 -15.70
C ALA A 239 -9.03 -28.29 -15.75
N ARG A 240 -9.41 -29.58 -15.72
CA ARG A 240 -10.81 -30.02 -15.65
C ARG A 240 -11.31 -29.96 -14.20
N PRO A 241 -12.64 -29.94 -13.94
CA PRO A 241 -13.16 -30.08 -12.59
C PRO A 241 -12.51 -31.22 -11.81
N GLU A 242 -12.38 -31.04 -10.50
CA GLU A 242 -11.71 -31.94 -9.55
C GLU A 242 -10.21 -32.12 -9.81
N THR A 243 -9.60 -31.21 -10.58
CA THR A 243 -8.15 -31.21 -10.78
C THR A 243 -7.47 -30.30 -9.77
N GLN A 244 -6.46 -30.84 -9.10
CA GLN A 244 -5.58 -30.10 -8.22
C GLN A 244 -4.32 -29.66 -8.95
N TYR A 245 -3.93 -28.40 -8.76
CA TYR A 245 -2.77 -27.81 -9.43
C TYR A 245 -2.09 -26.77 -8.57
N MET A 246 -0.82 -26.52 -8.87
CA MET A 246 0.00 -25.53 -8.19
C MET A 246 0.26 -24.32 -9.10
N VAL A 247 0.37 -23.13 -8.51
CA VAL A 247 0.93 -21.96 -9.17
C VAL A 247 2.23 -21.61 -8.45
N ILE A 248 3.32 -21.57 -9.21
CA ILE A 248 4.66 -21.26 -8.74
C ILE A 248 5.01 -19.91 -9.37
N ASP A 249 4.74 -18.83 -8.64
CA ASP A 249 5.06 -17.47 -9.07
C ASP A 249 6.43 -17.07 -8.54
N ILE A 250 7.41 -16.94 -9.44
CA ILE A 250 8.78 -16.60 -9.10
C ILE A 250 9.11 -15.24 -9.72
N GLY A 251 8.96 -14.20 -8.93
CA GLY A 251 9.23 -12.83 -9.30
C GLY A 251 10.69 -12.42 -9.12
N GLY A 252 10.94 -11.11 -9.23
CA GLY A 252 12.26 -10.55 -8.95
C GLY A 252 12.64 -10.60 -7.47
N GLY A 253 11.67 -10.47 -6.56
CA GLY A 253 11.90 -10.43 -5.11
C GLY A 253 11.52 -11.72 -4.37
N THR A 254 10.36 -12.28 -4.69
CA THR A 254 9.75 -13.40 -3.95
C THR A 254 9.45 -14.61 -4.84
N LEU A 255 9.36 -15.77 -4.19
CA LEU A 255 8.62 -16.94 -4.66
C LEU A 255 7.32 -16.96 -3.87
N ASP A 256 6.21 -17.10 -4.57
CA ASP A 256 4.87 -17.25 -4.03
C ASP A 256 4.24 -18.51 -4.63
N VAL A 257 3.78 -19.42 -3.77
CA VAL A 257 3.20 -20.70 -4.17
C VAL A 257 1.82 -20.84 -3.59
N THR A 258 0.83 -21.02 -4.46
CA THR A 258 -0.55 -21.38 -4.08
C THR A 258 -0.94 -22.70 -4.70
N VAL A 259 -1.82 -23.44 -4.03
CA VAL A 259 -2.30 -24.75 -4.49
C VAL A 259 -3.82 -24.71 -4.52
N HIS A 260 -4.37 -25.13 -5.65
CA HIS A 260 -5.76 -24.92 -5.99
C HIS A 260 -6.45 -26.20 -6.43
N GLU A 261 -7.75 -26.26 -6.20
CA GLU A 261 -8.67 -27.24 -6.79
C GLU A 261 -9.71 -26.50 -7.63
N LEU A 262 -9.99 -27.05 -8.81
CA LEU A 262 -11.08 -26.57 -9.65
C LEU A 262 -12.39 -27.30 -9.32
N MET A 263 -13.44 -26.54 -9.06
CA MET A 263 -14.78 -27.05 -8.78
C MET A 263 -15.59 -27.33 -10.04
N GLU A 264 -16.64 -28.15 -9.93
CA GLU A 264 -17.58 -28.42 -11.04
C GLU A 264 -18.25 -27.15 -11.58
N ASN A 265 -18.52 -26.17 -10.71
CA ASN A 265 -19.10 -24.88 -11.09
C ASN A 265 -18.07 -23.91 -11.72
N GLY A 266 -16.80 -24.34 -11.90
CA GLY A 266 -15.72 -23.54 -12.45
C GLY A 266 -14.98 -22.64 -11.45
N ALA A 267 -15.44 -22.56 -10.20
CA ALA A 267 -14.80 -21.80 -9.12
C ALA A 267 -13.52 -22.48 -8.62
N ILE A 268 -12.66 -21.70 -7.96
CA ILE A 268 -11.37 -22.18 -7.45
C ILE A 268 -11.40 -22.21 -5.92
N ARG A 269 -10.93 -23.29 -5.32
CA ARG A 269 -10.66 -23.36 -3.88
C ARG A 269 -9.17 -23.49 -3.62
N GLU A 270 -8.66 -22.80 -2.60
CA GLU A 270 -7.32 -23.02 -2.09
C GLU A 270 -7.27 -24.33 -1.28
N LEU A 271 -6.28 -25.18 -1.55
CA LEU A 271 -6.06 -26.47 -0.89
C LEU A 271 -5.02 -26.42 0.21
N TYR A 272 -4.11 -25.46 0.14
CA TYR A 272 -3.11 -25.21 1.16
C TYR A 272 -2.80 -23.72 1.19
N LYS A 273 -2.58 -23.17 2.39
CA LYS A 273 -2.22 -21.75 2.57
C LYS A 273 -1.03 -21.37 1.71
N ALA A 274 -1.05 -20.17 1.13
CA ALA A 274 0.07 -19.64 0.37
C ALA A 274 1.42 -19.79 1.13
N THR A 275 2.44 -20.29 0.43
CA THR A 275 3.80 -20.45 0.96
C THR A 275 4.80 -19.77 0.05
N GLY A 276 6.01 -19.54 0.54
CA GLY A 276 7.04 -18.91 -0.28
C GLY A 276 8.12 -18.25 0.56
N GLY A 277 8.84 -17.32 -0.05
CA GLY A 277 9.92 -16.61 0.61
C GLY A 277 10.68 -15.68 -0.33
N MET A 278 11.78 -15.13 0.16
CA MET A 278 12.67 -14.26 -0.61
C MET A 278 13.55 -15.08 -1.57
N PHE A 279 12.94 -15.83 -2.50
CA PHE A 279 13.64 -16.68 -3.47
C PHE A 279 13.64 -16.11 -4.89
N GLY A 280 13.40 -14.80 -5.04
CA GLY A 280 13.34 -14.15 -6.35
C GLY A 280 14.69 -13.97 -7.05
N GLY A 281 14.64 -13.55 -8.31
CA GLY A 281 15.81 -13.35 -9.17
C GLY A 281 16.84 -12.33 -8.66
N GLN A 282 16.49 -11.47 -7.70
CA GLN A 282 17.44 -10.56 -7.03
C GLN A 282 18.49 -11.31 -6.20
N ASN A 283 18.21 -12.52 -5.74
CA ASN A 283 19.23 -13.30 -5.04
C ASN A 283 20.37 -13.74 -5.96
N VAL A 284 20.10 -13.91 -7.26
CA VAL A 284 21.16 -14.15 -8.25
C VAL A 284 22.05 -12.91 -8.40
N ASN A 285 21.47 -11.71 -8.35
CA ASN A 285 22.22 -10.45 -8.32
C ASN A 285 23.07 -10.32 -7.05
N ARG A 286 22.52 -10.77 -5.91
CA ARG A 286 23.29 -10.86 -4.66
C ARG A 286 24.46 -11.82 -4.78
N GLN A 287 24.28 -13.01 -5.38
CA GLN A 287 25.38 -13.94 -5.62
C GLN A 287 26.44 -13.35 -6.56
N PHE A 288 26.03 -12.60 -7.59
CA PHE A 288 26.96 -11.87 -8.44
C PHE A 288 27.75 -10.82 -7.67
N ARG A 289 27.11 -10.03 -6.80
CA ARG A 289 27.82 -9.10 -5.91
C ARG A 289 28.79 -9.83 -5.00
N ILE A 290 28.42 -10.96 -4.41
CA ILE A 290 29.31 -11.79 -3.58
C ILE A 290 30.52 -12.26 -4.38
N LEU A 291 30.33 -12.71 -5.63
CA LEU A 291 31.44 -13.06 -6.52
C LEU A 291 32.38 -11.88 -6.75
N LEU A 292 31.83 -10.69 -7.02
CA LEU A 292 32.64 -9.48 -7.14
C LEU A 292 33.37 -9.15 -5.83
N GLU A 293 32.72 -9.30 -4.67
CA GLU A 293 33.31 -9.04 -3.36
C GLU A 293 34.47 -10.00 -3.06
N GLN A 294 34.38 -11.25 -3.52
CA GLN A 294 35.47 -12.22 -3.39
C GLN A 294 36.68 -11.82 -4.24
N ILE A 295 36.47 -11.32 -5.46
CA ILE A 295 37.55 -10.95 -6.38
C ILE A 295 38.16 -9.58 -6.01
N PHE A 296 37.30 -8.59 -5.72
CA PHE A 296 37.68 -7.19 -5.62
C PHE A 296 37.68 -6.64 -4.20
N THR A 297 37.27 -7.45 -3.21
CA THR A 297 37.00 -7.09 -1.80
C THR A 297 35.74 -6.24 -1.60
N LYS A 298 35.02 -6.51 -0.52
CA LYS A 298 33.83 -5.74 -0.12
C LYS A 298 34.08 -4.25 0.06
N SER A 299 35.19 -3.88 0.72
CA SER A 299 35.52 -2.47 0.96
C SER A 299 35.69 -1.66 -0.32
N PHE A 300 36.29 -2.26 -1.35
CA PHE A 300 36.46 -1.61 -2.65
C PHE A 300 35.11 -1.40 -3.33
N LEU A 301 34.26 -2.45 -3.38
CA LEU A 301 32.97 -2.36 -4.05
C LEU A 301 32.01 -1.40 -3.37
N ASP A 302 31.93 -1.42 -2.03
CA ASP A 302 31.09 -0.49 -1.27
C ASP A 302 31.54 0.96 -1.50
N ASN A 303 32.86 1.20 -1.51
CA ASN A 303 33.40 2.51 -1.83
C ASN A 303 33.10 2.90 -3.28
N TYR A 304 33.30 1.98 -4.23
CA TYR A 304 33.08 2.23 -5.64
C TYR A 304 31.62 2.54 -5.95
N ALA A 305 30.67 1.74 -5.44
CA ALA A 305 29.24 1.94 -5.64
C ALA A 305 28.75 3.27 -5.05
N CYS A 306 29.29 3.68 -3.90
CA CYS A 306 28.93 4.94 -3.26
C CYS A 306 29.50 6.18 -3.99
N HIS A 307 30.71 6.07 -4.55
CA HIS A 307 31.38 7.20 -5.23
C HIS A 307 31.19 7.22 -6.74
N ASN A 308 30.71 6.12 -7.33
CA ASN A 308 30.42 5.98 -8.75
C ASN A 308 29.05 5.28 -8.94
N PRO A 309 27.96 5.85 -8.38
CA PRO A 309 26.65 5.22 -8.45
C PRO A 309 26.14 5.04 -9.88
N VAL A 310 26.53 5.89 -10.83
CA VAL A 310 26.12 5.76 -12.24
C VAL A 310 26.81 4.55 -12.88
N ASP A 311 28.13 4.46 -12.77
CA ASP A 311 28.88 3.32 -13.27
C ASP A 311 28.44 2.00 -12.61
N TRP A 312 28.12 2.04 -11.31
CA TRP A 312 27.58 0.90 -10.59
C TRP A 312 26.22 0.45 -11.12
N LEU A 313 25.32 1.40 -11.38
CA LEU A 313 24.02 1.12 -12.00
C LEU A 313 24.20 0.46 -13.37
N CYS A 314 25.10 0.98 -14.21
CA CYS A 314 25.39 0.44 -15.53
C CYS A 314 25.90 -1.01 -15.47
N LEU A 315 26.84 -1.30 -14.56
CA LEU A 315 27.37 -2.64 -14.34
C LEU A 315 26.26 -3.63 -13.92
N MET A 316 25.44 -3.25 -12.94
CA MET A 316 24.39 -4.12 -12.42
C MET A 316 23.25 -4.32 -13.42
N ASN A 317 22.90 -3.31 -14.21
CA ASN A 317 21.91 -3.42 -15.29
C ASN A 317 22.39 -4.37 -16.39
N ASP A 318 23.66 -4.30 -16.77
CA ASP A 318 24.22 -5.17 -17.79
C ASP A 318 24.22 -6.64 -17.34
N PHE A 319 24.51 -6.91 -16.05
CA PHE A 319 24.34 -8.23 -15.46
C PHE A 319 22.88 -8.70 -15.46
N GLU A 320 21.95 -7.82 -15.06
CA GLU A 320 20.51 -8.12 -15.01
C GLU A 320 19.96 -8.59 -16.37
N VAL A 321 20.41 -7.98 -17.48
CA VAL A 321 20.03 -8.41 -18.83
C VAL A 321 20.64 -9.77 -19.15
N LYS A 322 21.92 -9.96 -18.84
CA LYS A 322 22.68 -11.17 -19.21
C LYS A 322 22.25 -12.42 -18.44
N LYS A 323 21.79 -12.29 -17.19
CA LYS A 323 21.32 -13.43 -16.39
C LYS A 323 20.03 -14.06 -16.95
N ARG A 324 19.26 -13.32 -17.77
CA ARG A 324 18.01 -13.80 -18.37
C ARG A 324 18.21 -14.56 -19.67
N GLY A 325 19.37 -14.41 -20.30
CA GLY A 325 19.65 -14.98 -21.61
C GLY A 325 19.82 -16.50 -21.61
N LYS A 326 19.60 -17.12 -22.78
CA LYS A 326 19.81 -18.56 -23.02
C LYS A 326 21.28 -18.97 -23.11
N ARG A 327 22.20 -17.99 -23.21
CA ARG A 327 23.63 -18.18 -23.38
C ARG A 327 24.25 -19.14 -22.36
N ILE A 328 23.81 -19.09 -21.10
CA ILE A 328 24.27 -19.98 -20.03
C ILE A 328 23.92 -21.44 -20.34
N CYS A 329 22.71 -21.66 -20.89
CA CYS A 329 22.21 -22.98 -21.27
C CYS A 329 22.88 -23.50 -22.55
N GLU A 330 23.25 -22.60 -23.46
CA GLU A 330 23.95 -22.90 -24.72
C GLU A 330 25.46 -23.11 -24.56
N GLY A 331 25.99 -23.01 -23.33
CA GLY A 331 27.42 -23.21 -23.05
C GLY A 331 28.31 -22.04 -23.49
N GLY A 332 27.74 -20.84 -23.72
CA GLY A 332 28.51 -19.66 -24.11
C GLY A 332 29.02 -18.84 -22.93
N THR A 333 30.24 -18.30 -23.04
CA THR A 333 30.79 -17.33 -22.08
C THR A 333 29.94 -16.06 -22.02
N THR A 334 29.52 -15.68 -20.81
CA THR A 334 28.82 -14.42 -20.54
C THR A 334 29.83 -13.29 -20.37
N ARG A 335 29.66 -12.19 -21.10
CA ARG A 335 30.58 -11.04 -21.06
C ARG A 335 29.86 -9.85 -20.45
N ILE A 336 30.20 -9.43 -19.24
CA ILE A 336 29.59 -8.29 -18.54
C ILE A 336 30.52 -7.08 -18.72
N ARG A 337 29.99 -5.92 -19.10
CA ARG A 337 30.77 -4.71 -19.33
C ARG A 337 31.17 -4.10 -17.99
N LEU A 338 32.46 -3.94 -17.77
CA LEU A 338 33.02 -3.20 -16.65
C LEU A 338 33.22 -1.74 -17.06
N PRO A 339 32.78 -0.77 -16.24
CA PRO A 339 33.07 0.63 -16.48
C PRO A 339 34.58 0.90 -16.51
N GLY A 340 35.02 1.82 -17.37
CA GLY A 340 36.44 2.17 -17.48
C GLY A 340 37.01 2.74 -16.16
N SER A 341 36.18 3.46 -15.41
CA SER A 341 36.56 4.00 -14.09
C SER A 341 36.77 2.90 -13.05
N PHE A 342 36.06 1.77 -13.16
CA PHE A 342 36.23 0.62 -12.28
C PHE A 342 37.66 0.09 -12.36
N LEU A 343 38.14 -0.09 -13.59
CA LEU A 343 39.46 -0.63 -13.88
C LEU A 343 40.57 0.32 -13.40
N SER A 344 40.44 1.61 -13.70
CA SER A 344 41.45 2.61 -13.33
C SER A 344 41.52 2.82 -11.81
N LYS A 345 40.38 2.86 -11.11
CA LYS A 345 40.31 2.99 -9.64
C LYS A 345 40.80 1.72 -8.94
N PHE A 346 40.50 0.53 -9.46
CA PHE A 346 41.03 -0.71 -8.89
C PHE A 346 42.55 -0.76 -8.97
N LEU A 347 43.12 -0.50 -10.16
CA LEU A 347 44.55 -0.51 -10.38
C LEU A 347 45.28 0.51 -9.49
N SER A 348 44.74 1.72 -9.35
CA SER A 348 45.38 2.77 -8.53
C SER A 348 45.37 2.46 -7.04
N GLN A 349 44.34 1.78 -6.52
CA GLN A 349 44.24 1.42 -5.10
C GLN A 349 44.99 0.13 -4.74
N ARG A 350 45.00 -0.87 -5.62
CA ARG A 350 45.58 -2.19 -5.34
C ARG A 350 46.99 -2.38 -5.91
N GLY A 351 47.37 -1.60 -6.92
CA GLY A 351 48.68 -1.71 -7.57
C GLY A 351 48.91 -3.00 -8.36
N CYS A 352 47.85 -3.78 -8.63
CA CYS A 352 47.91 -5.00 -9.43
C CYS A 352 46.85 -5.01 -10.52
N ASP A 353 47.12 -5.73 -11.61
CA ASP A 353 46.17 -5.93 -12.70
C ASP A 353 44.96 -6.77 -12.26
N ILE A 354 43.78 -6.50 -12.82
CA ILE A 354 42.54 -7.21 -12.43
C ILE A 354 42.63 -8.71 -12.67
N ASN A 355 43.23 -9.18 -13.77
CA ASN A 355 43.36 -10.62 -13.98
C ASN A 355 44.30 -11.25 -12.94
N THR A 356 45.27 -10.50 -12.42
CA THR A 356 46.10 -10.97 -11.30
C THR A 356 45.27 -11.12 -10.02
N ALA A 357 44.35 -10.20 -9.75
CA ALA A 357 43.43 -10.32 -8.61
C ALA A 357 42.46 -11.51 -8.79
N ILE A 358 41.91 -11.71 -10.00
CA ILE A 358 41.05 -12.85 -10.31
C ILE A 358 41.79 -14.17 -10.09
N GLN A 359 43.05 -14.28 -10.52
CA GLN A 359 43.89 -15.47 -10.37
C GLN A 359 44.13 -15.91 -8.92
N GLN A 360 43.88 -15.04 -7.93
CA GLN A 360 43.96 -15.40 -6.51
C GLN A 360 42.83 -16.34 -6.07
N HIS A 361 41.70 -16.32 -6.78
CA HIS A 361 40.49 -17.05 -6.40
C HIS A 361 39.97 -17.97 -7.51
N TYR A 362 40.22 -17.66 -8.78
CA TYR A 362 39.67 -18.36 -9.94
C TYR A 362 40.71 -18.54 -11.05
N SER A 363 40.58 -19.62 -11.83
CA SER A 363 41.36 -19.76 -13.07
C SER A 363 40.92 -18.73 -14.12
N LEU A 364 41.86 -18.26 -14.96
CA LEU A 364 41.54 -17.40 -16.10
C LEU A 364 40.73 -18.10 -17.21
N ASP A 365 40.64 -19.43 -17.14
CA ASP A 365 39.72 -20.20 -17.96
C ASP A 365 38.28 -20.13 -17.46
N GLU A 366 38.05 -19.79 -16.19
CA GLU A 366 36.71 -19.67 -15.59
C GLU A 366 36.22 -18.22 -15.55
N ILE A 367 37.09 -17.28 -15.14
CA ILE A 367 36.80 -15.85 -15.03
C ILE A 367 37.99 -15.06 -15.54
N LYS A 368 37.74 -14.06 -16.39
CA LYS A 368 38.79 -13.13 -16.83
C LYS A 368 38.22 -11.79 -17.27
N VAL A 369 39.00 -10.73 -17.18
CA VAL A 369 38.73 -9.47 -17.86
C VAL A 369 39.44 -9.45 -19.21
N LEU A 370 38.66 -9.32 -20.28
CA LEU A 370 39.16 -9.20 -21.65
C LEU A 370 39.10 -7.74 -22.11
N ARG A 371 40.16 -7.31 -22.80
CA ARG A 371 40.31 -6.00 -23.44
C ARG A 371 40.11 -4.82 -22.48
N ASN A 372 40.29 -5.02 -21.18
CA ASN A 372 40.00 -4.01 -20.16
C ASN A 372 38.58 -3.43 -20.34
N GLU A 373 37.61 -4.31 -20.61
CA GLU A 373 36.22 -3.89 -20.85
C GLU A 373 35.22 -4.95 -20.39
N TYR A 374 35.51 -6.25 -20.58
CA TYR A 374 34.52 -7.31 -20.33
C TYR A 374 34.97 -8.29 -19.25
N LEU A 375 34.24 -8.31 -18.12
CA LEU A 375 34.26 -9.42 -17.18
C LEU A 375 33.57 -10.64 -17.81
N CYS A 376 34.37 -11.61 -18.21
CA CYS A 376 33.93 -12.83 -18.84
C CYS A 376 33.74 -13.92 -17.78
N LEU A 377 32.53 -14.46 -17.68
CA LEU A 377 32.16 -15.56 -16.79
C LEU A 377 31.79 -16.77 -17.65
N GLU A 378 32.49 -17.88 -17.46
CA GLU A 378 32.13 -19.13 -18.13
C GLU A 378 30.77 -19.67 -17.64
N PRO A 379 30.06 -20.48 -18.46
CA PRO A 379 28.74 -21.01 -18.11
C PRO A 379 28.68 -21.69 -16.74
N LYS A 380 29.74 -22.42 -16.37
CA LYS A 380 29.86 -23.08 -15.06
C LYS A 380 29.79 -22.06 -13.91
N VAL A 381 30.54 -20.96 -14.01
CA VAL A 381 30.55 -19.89 -13.02
C VAL A 381 29.19 -19.20 -12.98
N MET A 382 28.61 -18.90 -14.15
CA MET A 382 27.27 -18.32 -14.21
C MET A 382 26.24 -19.23 -13.52
N ARG A 383 26.26 -20.56 -13.74
CA ARG A 383 25.36 -21.49 -13.05
C ARG A 383 25.59 -21.52 -11.53
N GLN A 384 26.84 -21.40 -11.07
CA GLN A 384 27.14 -21.32 -9.63
C GLN A 384 26.44 -20.14 -8.95
N LEU A 385 26.25 -19.01 -9.64
CA LEU A 385 25.49 -17.87 -9.10
C LEU A 385 24.00 -18.18 -8.90
N PHE A 386 23.45 -19.14 -9.65
CA PHE A 386 22.06 -19.56 -9.55
C PHE A 386 21.87 -20.67 -8.52
N ASN A 387 22.82 -21.59 -8.38
CA ASN A 387 22.67 -22.80 -7.58
C ASN A 387 22.09 -22.56 -6.17
N PRO A 388 22.61 -21.63 -5.34
CA PRO A 388 22.03 -21.40 -4.01
C PRO A 388 20.55 -21.03 -4.05
N VAL A 389 20.16 -20.17 -4.99
CA VAL A 389 18.77 -19.72 -5.16
C VAL A 389 17.89 -20.86 -5.66
N LEU A 390 18.39 -21.63 -6.61
CA LEU A 390 17.68 -22.77 -7.18
C LEU A 390 17.49 -23.88 -6.15
N ASP A 391 18.50 -24.19 -5.36
CA ASP A 391 18.45 -25.22 -4.33
C ASP A 391 17.43 -24.87 -3.24
N ASP A 392 17.37 -23.59 -2.84
CA ASP A 392 16.33 -23.09 -1.93
C ASP A 392 14.91 -23.27 -2.51
N ILE A 393 14.71 -22.93 -3.80
CA ILE A 393 13.42 -23.12 -4.49
C ILE A 393 13.05 -24.61 -4.55
N ILE A 394 13.99 -25.47 -4.95
CA ILE A 394 13.76 -26.91 -5.05
C ILE A 394 13.44 -27.52 -3.68
N SER A 395 14.17 -27.12 -2.64
CA SER A 395 13.92 -27.56 -1.26
C SER A 395 12.52 -27.16 -0.80
N HIS A 396 12.14 -25.88 -0.98
CA HIS A 396 10.82 -25.38 -0.63
C HIS A 396 9.70 -26.15 -1.32
N LEU A 397 9.78 -26.31 -2.65
CA LEU A 397 8.77 -27.01 -3.44
C LEU A 397 8.70 -28.50 -3.10
N SER A 398 9.84 -29.16 -2.86
CA SER A 398 9.88 -30.58 -2.47
C SER A 398 9.21 -30.79 -1.11
N ASN A 399 9.47 -29.91 -0.14
CA ASN A 399 8.85 -29.97 1.18
C ASN A 399 7.33 -29.73 1.13
N LEU A 400 6.89 -28.82 0.26
CA LEU A 400 5.47 -28.55 0.06
C LEU A 400 4.77 -29.73 -0.61
N LEU A 401 5.31 -30.25 -1.71
CA LEU A 401 4.70 -31.36 -2.45
C LEU A 401 4.74 -32.69 -1.68
N ALA A 402 5.56 -32.82 -0.65
CA ALA A 402 5.56 -33.96 0.26
C ALA A 402 4.37 -33.96 1.26
N LYS A 403 3.57 -32.89 1.31
CA LYS A 403 2.39 -32.80 2.18
C LYS A 403 1.29 -33.75 1.71
N PRO A 404 0.72 -34.61 2.58
CA PRO A 404 -0.31 -35.57 2.20
C PRO A 404 -1.53 -34.94 1.52
N GLU A 405 -1.91 -33.73 1.95
CA GLU A 405 -3.04 -32.98 1.40
C GLU A 405 -2.83 -32.58 -0.07
N LEU A 406 -1.59 -32.63 -0.56
CA LEU A 406 -1.18 -32.24 -1.90
C LEU A 406 -0.80 -33.43 -2.80
N SER A 407 -1.11 -34.67 -2.38
CA SER A 407 -0.76 -35.88 -3.14
C SER A 407 -1.38 -35.94 -4.54
N GLU A 408 -2.55 -35.30 -4.72
CA GLU A 408 -3.32 -35.33 -5.96
C GLU A 408 -2.97 -34.18 -6.93
N VAL A 409 -1.98 -33.34 -6.62
CA VAL A 409 -1.51 -32.26 -7.51
C VAL A 409 -0.97 -32.86 -8.80
N LYS A 410 -1.59 -32.51 -9.94
CA LYS A 410 -1.25 -33.13 -11.25
C LYS A 410 -0.28 -32.30 -12.09
N PHE A 411 -0.35 -30.99 -11.96
CA PHE A 411 0.42 -30.07 -12.78
C PHE A 411 0.70 -28.76 -12.05
N ALA A 412 1.68 -28.01 -12.54
CA ALA A 412 2.02 -26.70 -11.99
C ALA A 412 2.16 -25.66 -13.10
N PHE A 413 1.67 -24.45 -12.86
CA PHE A 413 2.02 -23.28 -13.65
C PHE A 413 3.29 -22.64 -13.08
N LEU A 414 4.27 -22.38 -13.93
CA LEU A 414 5.48 -21.63 -13.56
C LEU A 414 5.39 -20.23 -14.18
N VAL A 415 5.22 -19.22 -13.35
CA VAL A 415 4.90 -17.83 -13.73
C VAL A 415 5.82 -16.84 -13.02
N GLY A 416 5.75 -15.56 -13.37
CA GLY A 416 6.57 -14.52 -12.76
C GLY A 416 7.83 -14.19 -13.56
N GLY A 417 8.45 -13.06 -13.24
CA GLY A 417 9.57 -12.52 -14.03
C GLY A 417 10.84 -13.36 -14.02
N PHE A 418 11.13 -14.08 -12.92
CA PHE A 418 12.30 -14.96 -12.86
C PHE A 418 12.06 -16.26 -13.62
N SER A 419 10.79 -16.68 -13.78
CA SER A 419 10.39 -17.85 -14.57
C SER A 419 10.70 -17.73 -16.07
N ASP A 420 11.00 -16.54 -16.58
CA ASP A 420 11.55 -16.36 -17.94
C ASP A 420 13.02 -16.84 -18.06
N SER A 421 13.71 -17.11 -16.94
CA SER A 421 15.09 -17.61 -16.94
C SER A 421 15.18 -19.07 -17.39
N ALA A 422 15.87 -19.31 -18.51
CA ALA A 422 16.10 -20.66 -19.04
C ALA A 422 16.76 -21.61 -18.03
N VAL A 423 17.69 -21.10 -17.19
CA VAL A 423 18.39 -21.89 -16.17
C VAL A 423 17.42 -22.38 -15.09
N LEU A 424 16.51 -21.51 -14.63
CA LEU A 424 15.46 -21.86 -13.67
C LEU A 424 14.48 -22.89 -14.25
N GLN A 425 14.04 -22.66 -15.49
CA GLN A 425 13.14 -23.60 -16.18
C GLN A 425 13.77 -25.00 -16.34
N GLU A 426 15.05 -25.07 -16.74
CA GLU A 426 15.80 -26.33 -16.85
C GLU A 426 15.87 -27.06 -15.51
N ARG A 427 16.18 -26.34 -14.41
CA ARG A 427 16.27 -26.91 -13.06
C ARG A 427 14.93 -27.46 -12.57
N ILE A 428 13.84 -26.68 -12.68
CA ILE A 428 12.51 -27.10 -12.22
C ILE A 428 12.00 -28.29 -13.05
N LYS A 429 12.12 -28.23 -14.37
CA LYS A 429 11.74 -29.35 -15.24
C LYS A 429 12.57 -30.60 -14.97
N GLY A 430 13.88 -30.45 -14.79
CA GLY A 430 14.76 -31.58 -14.49
C GLY A 430 14.44 -32.27 -13.15
N HIS A 431 14.04 -31.50 -12.14
CA HIS A 431 13.72 -32.04 -10.82
C HIS A 431 12.28 -32.58 -10.72
N PHE A 432 11.29 -31.83 -11.20
CA PHE A 432 9.86 -32.15 -11.00
C PHE A 432 9.14 -32.71 -12.23
N GLY A 433 9.71 -32.58 -13.43
CA GLY A 433 9.04 -32.91 -14.69
C GLY A 433 8.72 -34.40 -14.90
N HIS A 434 9.30 -35.29 -14.09
CA HIS A 434 8.99 -36.71 -14.11
C HIS A 434 7.69 -37.06 -13.35
N ALA A 435 7.33 -36.23 -12.36
CA ALA A 435 6.16 -36.44 -11.50
C ALA A 435 5.01 -35.48 -11.84
N TYR A 436 5.32 -34.26 -12.28
CA TYR A 436 4.33 -33.21 -12.52
C TYR A 436 4.49 -32.63 -13.92
N ARG A 437 3.36 -32.31 -14.57
CA ARG A 437 3.39 -31.53 -15.81
C ARG A 437 3.66 -30.06 -15.47
N ILE A 438 4.80 -29.53 -15.92
CA ILE A 438 5.19 -28.13 -15.68
C ILE A 438 4.82 -27.27 -16.89
N LEU A 439 3.81 -26.42 -16.71
CA LEU A 439 3.28 -25.51 -17.72
C LEU A 439 3.89 -24.12 -17.55
N ILE A 440 4.71 -23.69 -18.51
CA ILE A 440 5.35 -22.38 -18.52
C ILE A 440 4.80 -21.56 -19.70
N PRO A 441 4.05 -20.46 -19.46
CA PRO A 441 3.59 -19.58 -20.55
C PRO A 441 4.78 -18.99 -21.32
N HIS A 442 4.63 -18.69 -22.62
CA HIS A 442 5.72 -18.06 -23.42
C HIS A 442 6.22 -16.73 -22.84
N CYS A 443 5.33 -15.98 -22.20
CA CYS A 443 5.66 -14.74 -21.48
C CYS A 443 5.25 -14.87 -20.02
N ALA A 444 5.98 -15.65 -19.23
CA ALA A 444 5.64 -15.95 -17.84
C ALA A 444 5.55 -14.68 -16.97
N SER A 445 6.34 -13.65 -17.31
CA SER A 445 6.31 -12.33 -16.68
C SER A 445 5.01 -11.54 -16.87
N LEU A 446 4.15 -11.87 -17.84
CA LEU A 446 2.91 -11.13 -18.13
C LEU A 446 1.65 -11.79 -17.56
N ALA A 447 1.75 -13.06 -17.15
CA ALA A 447 0.61 -13.84 -16.67
C ALA A 447 -0.13 -13.16 -15.50
N VAL A 448 0.62 -12.53 -14.58
CA VAL A 448 0.07 -11.83 -13.41
C VAL A 448 -0.77 -10.63 -13.83
N VAL A 449 -0.22 -9.69 -14.61
CA VAL A 449 -0.93 -8.44 -14.95
C VAL A 449 -2.14 -8.69 -15.84
N GLN A 450 -2.04 -9.61 -16.79
CA GLN A 450 -3.18 -9.98 -17.65
C GLN A 450 -4.23 -10.74 -16.84
N GLY A 451 -3.81 -11.65 -15.99
CA GLY A 451 -4.69 -12.37 -15.08
C GLY A 451 -5.39 -11.47 -14.08
N ALA A 452 -4.76 -10.38 -13.64
CA ALA A 452 -5.33 -9.40 -12.74
C ALA A 452 -6.48 -8.62 -13.39
N VAL A 453 -6.41 -8.34 -14.70
CA VAL A 453 -7.56 -7.79 -15.45
C VAL A 453 -8.73 -8.78 -15.45
N MET A 454 -8.45 -10.06 -15.74
CA MET A 454 -9.48 -11.11 -15.74
C MET A 454 -10.10 -11.32 -14.35
N PHE A 455 -9.28 -11.23 -13.30
CA PHE A 455 -9.73 -11.24 -11.91
C PHE A 455 -10.63 -10.03 -11.62
N GLY A 456 -10.25 -8.82 -12.02
CA GLY A 456 -11.09 -7.63 -11.82
C GLY A 456 -12.44 -7.72 -12.54
N GLN A 457 -12.49 -8.37 -13.71
CA GLN A 457 -13.76 -8.64 -14.41
C GLN A 457 -14.63 -9.70 -13.70
N LYS A 458 -14.02 -10.60 -12.93
CA LYS A 458 -14.69 -11.71 -12.23
C LYS A 458 -14.07 -11.96 -10.85
N PRO A 459 -14.25 -11.04 -9.88
CA PRO A 459 -13.55 -11.13 -8.59
C PRO A 459 -13.98 -12.35 -7.75
N ASN A 460 -15.17 -12.90 -8.01
CA ASN A 460 -15.71 -14.08 -7.32
C ASN A 460 -15.23 -15.42 -7.91
N THR A 461 -14.12 -15.42 -8.67
CA THR A 461 -13.56 -16.65 -9.27
C THR A 461 -13.04 -17.64 -8.20
N PHE A 462 -12.60 -17.12 -7.05
CA PHE A 462 -12.16 -17.91 -5.90
C PHE A 462 -13.32 -18.05 -4.90
N GLU A 463 -13.68 -19.29 -4.56
CA GLU A 463 -14.78 -19.60 -3.65
C GLU A 463 -14.35 -19.60 -2.19
N SER A 464 -13.15 -20.13 -1.90
CA SER A 464 -12.64 -20.23 -0.52
C SER A 464 -11.12 -20.17 -0.44
N ARG A 465 -10.65 -19.72 0.72
CA ARG A 465 -9.23 -19.56 1.08
C ARG A 465 -8.92 -20.34 2.35
N ILE A 466 -7.65 -20.64 2.58
CA ILE A 466 -7.16 -21.24 3.82
C ILE A 466 -6.41 -20.20 4.63
N MET A 467 -6.82 -20.05 5.88
CA MET A 467 -6.25 -19.02 6.75
C MET A 467 -4.83 -19.40 7.18
N ALA A 468 -3.88 -18.50 6.94
CA ALA A 468 -2.50 -18.67 7.37
C ALA A 468 -2.29 -18.34 8.87
N THR A 469 -3.26 -17.67 9.49
CA THR A 469 -3.11 -17.09 10.83
C THR A 469 -4.40 -17.22 11.61
N THR A 470 -4.29 -17.62 12.88
CA THR A 470 -5.39 -17.55 13.86
C THR A 470 -5.58 -16.10 14.28
N TYR A 471 -6.78 -15.54 14.09
CA TYR A 471 -7.11 -14.18 14.54
C TYR A 471 -8.17 -14.20 15.62
N GLY A 472 -8.08 -13.22 16.53
CA GLY A 472 -9.06 -13.06 17.59
C GLY A 472 -8.84 -11.80 18.41
N ILE A 473 -9.51 -11.74 19.57
CA ILE A 473 -9.45 -10.62 20.51
C ILE A 473 -9.21 -11.12 21.93
N ARG A 474 -8.74 -10.22 22.80
CA ARG A 474 -8.69 -10.46 24.24
C ARG A 474 -10.09 -10.28 24.84
N VAL A 475 -10.54 -11.26 25.62
CA VAL A 475 -11.80 -11.18 26.37
C VAL A 475 -11.63 -11.64 27.82
N HIS A 476 -12.61 -11.29 28.66
CA HIS A 476 -12.78 -11.89 29.99
C HIS A 476 -13.96 -12.86 29.97
N LYS A 477 -13.70 -14.14 30.28
CA LYS A 477 -14.75 -15.16 30.46
C LYS A 477 -15.09 -15.33 31.94
N LEU A 478 -16.20 -15.98 32.26
CA LEU A 478 -16.48 -16.41 33.63
C LEU A 478 -15.36 -17.34 34.11
N PHE A 479 -14.90 -17.13 35.35
CA PHE A 479 -13.89 -18.01 35.93
C PHE A 479 -14.53 -19.35 36.29
N LEU A 480 -13.86 -20.45 35.95
CA LEU A 480 -14.32 -21.81 36.20
C LEU A 480 -13.23 -22.49 37.03
N ASP A 481 -13.53 -22.73 38.30
CA ASP A 481 -12.56 -23.33 39.23
C ASP A 481 -12.15 -24.73 38.73
N GLY A 482 -10.84 -25.02 38.78
CA GLY A 482 -10.27 -26.27 38.29
C GLY A 482 -10.03 -26.36 36.79
N LEU A 483 -10.61 -25.47 35.98
CA LEU A 483 -10.33 -25.37 34.54
C LEU A 483 -9.38 -24.20 34.23
N HIS A 484 -9.69 -23.01 34.76
CA HIS A 484 -8.88 -21.83 34.49
C HIS A 484 -7.71 -21.71 35.49
N PRO A 485 -6.53 -21.25 35.06
CA PRO A 485 -5.43 -20.99 35.98
C PRO A 485 -5.81 -19.91 37.00
N GLU A 486 -5.56 -20.15 38.29
CA GLU A 486 -5.83 -19.17 39.35
C GLU A 486 -5.09 -17.84 39.13
N SER A 487 -3.92 -17.86 38.48
CA SER A 487 -3.17 -16.64 38.10
C SER A 487 -3.91 -15.74 37.10
N LYS A 488 -4.94 -16.27 36.41
CA LYS A 488 -5.80 -15.54 35.47
C LYS A 488 -7.12 -15.10 36.11
N LYS A 489 -7.36 -15.39 37.39
CA LYS A 489 -8.57 -14.97 38.10
C LYS A 489 -8.53 -13.48 38.40
N GLU A 490 -9.63 -12.80 38.12
CA GLU A 490 -9.84 -11.39 38.40
C GLU A 490 -11.30 -11.16 38.80
N ILE A 491 -11.55 -10.44 39.90
CA ILE A 491 -12.90 -10.14 40.36
C ILE A 491 -13.30 -8.76 39.81
N ILE A 492 -14.31 -8.73 38.94
CA ILE A 492 -14.82 -7.49 38.33
C ILE A 492 -16.30 -7.38 38.62
N ALA A 493 -16.73 -6.25 39.22
CA ALA A 493 -18.11 -6.02 39.66
C ALA A 493 -18.68 -7.18 40.51
N GLY A 494 -17.85 -7.77 41.38
CA GLY A 494 -18.22 -8.90 42.24
C GLY A 494 -18.27 -10.27 41.56
N ILE A 495 -17.98 -10.36 40.25
CA ILE A 495 -18.01 -11.60 39.48
C ILE A 495 -16.57 -12.07 39.20
N PRO A 496 -16.20 -13.32 39.57
CA PRO A 496 -14.90 -13.87 39.23
C PRO A 496 -14.84 -14.17 37.72
N ARG A 497 -13.84 -13.60 37.05
CA ARG A 497 -13.58 -13.72 35.62
C ARG A 497 -12.16 -14.22 35.35
N CYS A 498 -12.00 -14.97 34.26
CA CYS A 498 -10.72 -15.35 33.71
C CYS A 498 -10.28 -14.30 32.69
N LYS A 499 -9.19 -13.59 32.99
CA LYS A 499 -8.65 -12.54 32.12
C LYS A 499 -7.75 -13.11 31.02
N ASP A 500 -7.45 -12.28 30.03
CA ASP A 500 -6.54 -12.57 28.91
C ASP A 500 -6.94 -13.73 28.00
N VAL A 501 -8.20 -14.18 28.03
CA VAL A 501 -8.64 -15.28 27.17
C VAL A 501 -8.56 -14.85 25.71
N PHE A 502 -7.95 -15.67 24.87
CA PHE A 502 -7.88 -15.44 23.43
C PHE A 502 -9.15 -15.98 22.75
N PHE A 503 -10.10 -15.09 22.49
CA PHE A 503 -11.30 -15.43 21.73
C PHE A 503 -10.99 -15.45 20.24
N LYS A 504 -10.96 -16.65 19.66
CA LYS A 504 -10.63 -16.88 18.25
C LYS A 504 -11.85 -16.60 17.36
N PHE A 505 -11.67 -15.76 16.35
CA PHE A 505 -12.64 -15.57 15.26
C PHE A 505 -12.45 -16.58 14.13
N VAL A 506 -11.19 -16.92 13.88
CA VAL A 506 -10.79 -17.85 12.82
C VAL A 506 -9.45 -18.47 13.22
N LYS A 507 -9.21 -19.72 12.82
CA LYS A 507 -7.98 -20.45 13.11
C LYS A 507 -7.11 -20.58 11.87
N VAL A 508 -5.81 -20.78 12.07
CA VAL A 508 -4.93 -21.29 11.02
C VAL A 508 -5.48 -22.61 10.46
N ASP A 509 -5.27 -22.81 9.16
CA ASP A 509 -5.74 -23.95 8.37
C ASP A 509 -7.27 -24.07 8.23
N GLU A 510 -8.01 -23.10 8.75
CA GLU A 510 -9.45 -23.02 8.57
C GLU A 510 -9.81 -22.55 7.15
N VAL A 511 -10.75 -23.25 6.52
CA VAL A 511 -11.32 -22.86 5.21
C VAL A 511 -12.36 -21.77 5.42
N VAL A 512 -12.23 -20.66 4.69
CA VAL A 512 -13.14 -19.53 4.77
C VAL A 512 -13.61 -19.13 3.39
N LYS A 513 -14.93 -18.97 3.21
CA LYS A 513 -15.51 -18.62 1.91
C LYS A 513 -15.34 -17.13 1.61
N VAL A 514 -15.14 -16.81 0.33
CA VAL A 514 -15.07 -15.43 -0.15
C VAL A 514 -16.43 -14.75 0.06
N GLY A 515 -16.42 -13.65 0.82
CA GLY A 515 -17.63 -12.93 1.20
C GLY A 515 -18.37 -13.54 2.40
N GLU A 516 -17.79 -14.53 3.08
CA GLU A 516 -18.39 -15.12 4.27
C GLU A 516 -18.49 -14.09 5.40
N LYS A 517 -19.70 -13.86 5.88
CA LYS A 517 -19.98 -13.01 7.05
C LYS A 517 -20.16 -13.89 8.28
N ARG A 518 -19.20 -13.84 9.21
CA ARG A 518 -19.29 -14.52 10.50
C ARG A 518 -19.76 -13.57 11.57
N GLN A 519 -20.76 -14.00 12.33
CA GLN A 519 -21.40 -13.23 13.38
C GLN A 519 -21.00 -13.79 14.75
N PHE A 520 -20.45 -12.94 15.60
CA PHE A 520 -20.09 -13.26 16.98
C PHE A 520 -20.87 -12.34 17.93
N THR A 521 -21.59 -12.92 18.87
CA THR A 521 -22.46 -12.21 19.82
C THR A 521 -22.01 -12.47 21.26
N GLY A 522 -22.60 -11.74 22.21
CA GLY A 522 -22.37 -11.97 23.63
C GLY A 522 -21.20 -11.19 24.21
N PHE A 523 -20.68 -10.20 23.48
CA PHE A 523 -19.69 -9.27 24.02
C PHE A 523 -20.39 -8.12 24.76
N ALA A 524 -19.77 -7.68 25.85
CA ALA A 524 -20.21 -6.54 26.64
C ALA A 524 -18.98 -5.86 27.28
N PRO A 525 -19.08 -4.58 27.66
CA PRO A 525 -18.08 -3.90 28.47
C PRO A 525 -17.98 -4.59 29.83
N LEU A 526 -16.86 -4.40 30.52
CA LEU A 526 -16.60 -5.12 31.77
C LEU A 526 -17.40 -4.55 32.94
N THR A 527 -17.53 -3.22 33.00
CA THR A 527 -18.24 -2.53 34.09
C THR A 527 -19.55 -1.89 33.61
N GLY A 528 -19.69 -1.60 32.31
CA GLY A 528 -20.90 -0.99 31.74
C GLY A 528 -20.94 0.53 31.89
N GLU A 529 -19.91 1.12 32.48
CA GLU A 529 -19.73 2.57 32.65
C GLU A 529 -18.85 3.18 31.57
N GLU A 530 -18.14 2.34 30.79
CA GLU A 530 -17.26 2.80 29.73
C GLU A 530 -18.09 3.47 28.63
N LYS A 531 -17.68 4.67 28.19
CA LYS A 531 -18.25 5.41 27.03
C LYS A 531 -17.66 4.98 25.68
N GLN A 532 -16.54 4.24 25.72
CA GLN A 532 -15.89 3.64 24.56
C GLN A 532 -15.25 2.31 24.95
N VAL A 533 -15.37 1.30 24.09
CA VAL A 533 -14.67 0.02 24.22
C VAL A 533 -13.66 -0.11 23.10
N LYS A 534 -12.39 -0.35 23.47
CA LYS A 534 -11.32 -0.64 22.54
C LYS A 534 -11.10 -2.15 22.42
N LEU A 535 -11.23 -2.68 21.20
CA LEU A 535 -10.95 -4.06 20.86
C LEU A 535 -9.58 -4.16 20.17
N ASP A 536 -8.61 -4.68 20.91
CA ASP A 536 -7.30 -5.04 20.38
C ASP A 536 -7.37 -6.43 19.71
N PHE A 537 -6.82 -6.55 18.51
CA PHE A 537 -6.72 -7.81 17.80
C PHE A 537 -5.40 -8.50 18.12
N TYR A 538 -5.44 -9.82 18.12
CA TYR A 538 -4.31 -10.70 18.38
C TYR A 538 -4.24 -11.75 17.28
N GLN A 539 -3.03 -12.22 17.03
CA GLN A 539 -2.72 -13.18 15.98
C GLN A 539 -1.75 -14.26 16.48
N SER A 540 -1.89 -15.46 15.95
CA SER A 540 -0.96 -16.58 16.20
C SER A 540 -0.88 -17.50 14.99
N GLU A 541 0.28 -18.12 14.82
CA GLU A 541 0.49 -19.19 13.83
C GLU A 541 0.01 -20.56 14.37
N CYS A 542 -0.39 -20.63 15.64
CA CYS A 542 -0.89 -21.83 16.28
C CYS A 542 -2.43 -21.82 16.39
N PRO A 543 -3.12 -22.94 16.13
CA PRO A 543 -4.59 -23.01 16.20
C PRO A 543 -5.13 -23.09 17.63
N ASP A 544 -4.33 -23.59 18.57
CA ASP A 544 -4.80 -24.08 19.87
C ASP A 544 -4.37 -23.22 21.08
N VAL A 545 -3.80 -22.04 20.84
CA VAL A 545 -3.50 -21.02 21.87
C VAL A 545 -4.74 -20.65 22.70
N GLU A 546 -4.61 -20.47 24.01
CA GLU A 546 -5.74 -20.23 24.91
C GLU A 546 -5.79 -18.79 25.42
N PHE A 547 -4.63 -18.17 25.64
CA PHE A 547 -4.52 -16.83 26.20
C PHE A 547 -3.74 -15.91 25.28
N VAL A 548 -4.07 -14.62 25.32
CA VAL A 548 -3.32 -13.60 24.55
C VAL A 548 -1.91 -13.35 25.12
N THR A 549 -1.60 -13.94 26.27
CA THR A 549 -0.29 -13.93 26.90
C THR A 549 0.54 -15.18 26.57
N ASP A 550 0.00 -16.12 25.80
CA ASP A 550 0.76 -17.29 25.39
C ASP A 550 1.95 -16.85 24.51
N PRO A 551 3.13 -17.48 24.61
CA PRO A 551 4.34 -17.04 23.90
C PRO A 551 4.19 -16.96 22.38
N GLU A 552 3.26 -17.73 21.82
CA GLU A 552 2.97 -17.85 20.39
C GLU A 552 1.95 -16.80 19.90
N VAL A 553 1.38 -16.01 20.81
CA VAL A 553 0.38 -14.99 20.48
C VAL A 553 1.03 -13.61 20.46
N ARG A 554 0.76 -12.86 19.38
CA ARG A 554 1.20 -11.48 19.23
C ARG A 554 0.01 -10.56 19.09
N LYS A 555 0.08 -9.39 19.71
CA LYS A 555 -0.88 -8.31 19.45
C LYS A 555 -0.71 -7.82 18.01
N ALA A 556 -1.80 -7.67 17.28
CA ALA A 556 -1.78 -7.03 15.97
C ALA A 556 -1.37 -5.55 16.15
N PRO A 557 -0.47 -5.02 15.32
CA PRO A 557 0.27 -3.81 15.67
C PRO A 557 -0.53 -2.51 15.46
N GLY A 558 -1.71 -2.57 14.84
CA GLY A 558 -2.56 -1.40 14.63
C GLY A 558 -3.43 -1.00 15.81
N ARG A 559 -4.21 0.08 15.60
CA ARG A 559 -4.86 0.80 16.69
C ARG A 559 -6.02 0.04 17.36
N GLY A 560 -6.45 -1.09 16.83
CA GLY A 560 -7.64 -1.81 17.29
C GLY A 560 -8.94 -1.08 16.92
N LEU A 561 -10.08 -1.73 17.18
CA LEU A 561 -11.41 -1.19 16.86
C LEU A 561 -11.97 -0.45 18.09
N VAL A 562 -12.32 0.83 17.94
CA VAL A 562 -12.98 1.62 19.00
C VAL A 562 -14.48 1.67 18.73
N ILE A 563 -15.26 1.26 19.72
CA ILE A 563 -16.72 1.21 19.67
C ILE A 563 -17.25 2.24 20.67
N GLU A 564 -18.05 3.19 20.21
CA GLU A 564 -18.76 4.12 21.10
C GLU A 564 -19.93 3.41 21.79
N THR A 565 -20.07 3.65 23.08
CA THR A 565 -21.12 3.07 23.92
C THR A 565 -21.99 4.23 24.44
N PRO A 566 -23.18 4.50 23.84
CA PRO A 566 -24.04 5.59 24.30
C PRO A 566 -24.49 5.39 25.75
N GLU A 567 -24.71 6.50 26.48
CA GLU A 567 -25.04 6.51 27.91
C GLU A 567 -26.39 5.83 28.20
N ALA A 568 -26.34 4.52 28.46
CA ALA A 568 -27.28 3.67 29.22
C ALA A 568 -27.19 2.23 28.70
N TRP A 569 -26.08 1.53 28.98
CA TRP A 569 -25.97 0.10 28.60
C TRP A 569 -26.55 -0.80 29.68
N LYS A 570 -27.48 -1.66 29.27
CA LYS A 570 -27.95 -2.80 30.03
C LYS A 570 -27.94 -4.02 29.11
N THR A 571 -26.94 -4.89 29.24
CA THR A 571 -26.83 -6.25 28.67
C THR A 571 -26.13 -6.45 27.30
N LYS A 572 -26.03 -7.72 26.87
CA LYS A 572 -25.02 -8.36 25.99
C LYS A 572 -25.15 -7.97 24.50
N ASP A 573 -24.96 -6.70 24.18
CA ASP A 573 -25.45 -6.13 22.91
C ASP A 573 -24.38 -5.76 21.88
N ILE A 574 -23.11 -6.12 22.10
CA ILE A 574 -22.08 -5.98 21.05
C ILE A 574 -22.10 -7.22 20.17
N GLU A 575 -22.27 -6.96 18.88
CA GLU A 575 -22.21 -7.95 17.83
C GLU A 575 -21.04 -7.61 16.91
N ILE A 576 -20.14 -8.57 16.71
CA ILE A 576 -18.98 -8.42 15.83
C ILE A 576 -19.25 -9.25 14.58
N HIS A 577 -19.26 -8.57 13.43
CA HIS A 577 -19.32 -9.16 12.11
C HIS A 577 -17.92 -9.14 11.52
N LEU A 578 -17.36 -10.30 11.22
CA LEU A 578 -16.16 -10.40 10.40
C LEU A 578 -16.57 -10.81 9.00
N LEU A 579 -16.16 -10.03 8.02
CA LEU A 579 -16.24 -10.40 6.62
C LEU A 579 -14.87 -10.91 6.19
N PHE A 580 -14.85 -12.19 5.84
CA PHE A 580 -13.65 -12.89 5.42
C PHE A 580 -13.67 -13.23 3.92
N GLY A 581 -12.50 -13.65 3.44
CA GLY A 581 -12.32 -14.26 2.13
C GLY A 581 -12.09 -13.30 0.96
N GLY A 582 -12.20 -11.99 1.17
CA GLY A 582 -11.47 -11.04 0.32
C GLY A 582 -9.96 -11.15 0.53
N THR A 583 -9.16 -10.44 -0.27
CA THR A 583 -7.71 -10.30 -0.05
C THR A 583 -7.36 -9.52 1.23
N GLU A 584 -8.36 -8.92 1.88
CA GLU A 584 -8.29 -8.15 3.11
C GLU A 584 -9.42 -8.55 4.07
N ILE A 585 -9.19 -8.39 5.38
CA ILE A 585 -10.15 -8.74 6.45
C ILE A 585 -10.90 -7.47 6.87
N LYS A 586 -12.24 -7.48 6.81
CA LYS A 586 -13.09 -6.36 7.25
C LYS A 586 -13.84 -6.74 8.53
N VAL A 587 -13.91 -5.83 9.51
CA VAL A 587 -14.62 -6.06 10.79
C VAL A 587 -15.63 -4.95 11.05
N THR A 588 -16.88 -5.31 11.26
CA THR A 588 -17.94 -4.38 11.65
C THR A 588 -18.40 -4.73 13.06
N ALA A 589 -18.42 -3.75 13.95
CA ALA A 589 -19.08 -3.91 15.24
C ALA A 589 -20.40 -3.15 15.24
N VAL A 590 -21.46 -3.85 15.65
CA VAL A 590 -22.82 -3.32 15.72
C VAL A 590 -23.25 -3.28 17.18
N ASN A 591 -23.73 -2.12 17.62
CA ASN A 591 -24.47 -1.99 18.87
C ASN A 591 -25.95 -2.30 18.59
N ARG A 592 -26.44 -3.43 19.11
CA ARG A 592 -27.81 -3.89 18.83
C ARG A 592 -28.90 -3.00 19.43
N THR A 593 -28.60 -2.31 20.53
CA THR A 593 -29.58 -1.51 21.31
C THR A 593 -29.85 -0.15 20.68
N SER A 594 -28.84 0.46 20.06
CA SER A 594 -28.99 1.74 19.34
C SER A 594 -29.16 1.56 17.83
N ASN A 595 -28.99 0.35 17.31
CA ASN A 595 -28.87 0.03 15.88
C ASN A 595 -27.78 0.85 15.16
N ARG A 596 -26.88 1.51 15.91
CA ARG A 596 -25.73 2.24 15.37
C ARG A 596 -24.62 1.25 15.04
N GLN A 597 -24.13 1.34 13.81
CA GLN A 597 -23.02 0.53 13.32
C GLN A 597 -21.73 1.34 13.39
N SER A 598 -20.67 0.74 13.92
CA SER A 598 -19.31 1.21 13.74
C SER A 598 -18.57 0.21 12.87
N THR A 599 -18.36 0.57 11.61
CA THR A 599 -17.55 -0.22 10.68
C THR A 599 -16.12 0.33 10.71
N VAL A 600 -15.14 -0.53 11.00
CA VAL A 600 -13.73 -0.15 10.94
C VAL A 600 -12.97 -1.20 10.14
N HIS A 601 -12.15 -0.76 9.20
CA HIS A 601 -11.18 -1.66 8.58
C HIS A 601 -10.12 -2.01 9.62
N LEU A 602 -9.80 -3.29 9.77
CA LEU A 602 -8.69 -3.68 10.64
C LEU A 602 -7.43 -2.96 10.20
N ASP A 603 -6.91 -2.12 11.07
CA ASP A 603 -5.62 -1.50 10.90
C ASP A 603 -4.55 -2.49 11.35
N PHE A 604 -3.70 -2.90 10.41
CA PHE A 604 -2.59 -3.82 10.61
C PHE A 604 -1.24 -3.11 10.56
N LEU A 605 -1.20 -1.79 10.39
CA LEU A 605 0.04 -1.01 10.41
C LEU A 605 0.48 -0.73 11.83
N ALA A 606 1.79 -0.75 12.08
CA ALA A 606 2.31 -0.52 13.42
C ALA A 606 2.02 0.91 13.91
N SER A 607 1.60 1.01 15.17
CA SER A 607 1.43 2.31 15.83
C SER A 607 2.79 2.98 16.03
N THR A 608 2.93 4.23 15.57
CA THR A 608 4.04 5.09 15.96
C THR A 608 3.91 5.39 17.46
N LEU A 609 4.89 4.97 18.26
CA LEU A 609 5.05 5.44 19.64
C LEU A 609 5.49 6.90 19.59
N GLU A 610 4.54 7.81 19.36
CA GLU A 610 4.58 9.23 19.72
C GLU A 610 3.26 9.89 19.29
N GLY A 611 2.59 10.55 20.23
CA GLY A 611 1.46 11.44 19.98
C GLY A 611 0.14 10.78 19.60
N SER A 612 -0.79 10.74 20.54
CA SER A 612 -2.20 10.43 20.32
C SER A 612 -2.83 11.40 19.30
N PHE A 613 -2.77 11.06 18.01
CA PHE A 613 -3.58 11.69 16.98
C PHE A 613 -4.95 11.01 16.94
N LEU A 614 -5.92 11.63 17.61
CA LEU A 614 -7.34 11.35 17.46
C LEU A 614 -7.76 11.71 16.02
N TYR A 615 -7.82 10.72 15.13
CA TYR A 615 -8.79 10.79 14.04
C TYR A 615 -10.13 10.39 14.67
N THR A 616 -10.88 11.39 15.14
CA THR A 616 -12.25 11.17 15.59
C THR A 616 -13.11 10.78 14.39
N SER A 617 -13.87 9.70 14.57
CA SER A 617 -15.05 9.37 13.79
C SER A 617 -15.93 10.60 13.57
N ARG A 618 -16.43 10.71 12.33
CA ARG A 618 -17.42 11.66 11.81
C ARG A 618 -18.34 12.26 12.90
N ARG A 619 -18.17 13.55 13.21
CA ARG A 619 -19.31 14.38 13.64
C ARG A 619 -20.01 14.89 12.37
N SER A 620 -21.32 14.78 12.34
CA SER A 620 -22.15 15.39 11.30
C SER A 620 -22.14 16.90 11.54
N TYR A 621 -21.20 17.62 10.94
CA TYR A 621 -21.13 19.08 11.07
C TYR A 621 -22.42 19.72 10.55
N LEU A 622 -22.87 20.80 11.18
CA LEU A 622 -24.08 21.52 10.80
C LEU A 622 -23.75 22.66 9.81
N ALA A 623 -22.54 23.20 9.88
CA ALA A 623 -22.04 24.25 8.98
C ALA A 623 -20.56 24.05 8.64
N VAL A 624 -20.16 24.61 7.49
CA VAL A 624 -18.76 24.78 7.09
C VAL A 624 -18.43 26.26 7.19
N VAL A 625 -17.42 26.61 7.99
CA VAL A 625 -16.92 27.99 8.13
C VAL A 625 -15.50 28.05 7.60
N THR A 626 -15.28 28.92 6.63
CA THR A 626 -13.96 29.23 6.08
C THR A 626 -13.47 30.55 6.66
N ILE A 627 -12.32 30.51 7.32
CA ILE A 627 -11.60 31.67 7.83
C ILE A 627 -10.49 32.00 6.83
N ASP A 628 -10.54 33.21 6.28
CA ASP A 628 -9.51 33.77 5.42
C ASP A 628 -8.57 34.65 6.24
N PHE A 629 -7.29 34.28 6.27
CA PHE A 629 -6.25 35.00 7.00
C PHE A 629 -5.24 35.59 6.00
N GLY A 630 -5.56 36.75 5.45
CA GLY A 630 -4.67 37.48 4.56
C GLY A 630 -3.53 38.18 5.30
N THR A 631 -2.49 38.58 4.57
CA THR A 631 -1.35 39.34 5.13
C THR A 631 -1.72 40.75 5.60
N THR A 632 -2.89 41.25 5.20
CA THR A 632 -3.33 42.62 5.44
C THR A 632 -4.78 42.66 5.95
N TYR A 633 -5.64 41.77 5.46
CA TYR A 633 -7.05 41.70 5.85
C TYR A 633 -7.50 40.25 6.02
N GLY A 634 -8.24 39.98 7.09
CA GLY A 634 -8.85 38.69 7.39
C GLY A 634 -10.37 38.77 7.44
N GLY A 635 -11.02 37.62 7.34
CA GLY A 635 -12.48 37.52 7.40
C GLY A 635 -12.94 36.08 7.48
N PHE A 636 -14.26 35.86 7.57
CA PHE A 636 -14.83 34.53 7.50
C PHE A 636 -16.12 34.50 6.67
N ALA A 637 -16.38 33.35 6.09
CA ALA A 637 -17.60 33.03 5.37
C ALA A 637 -18.07 31.63 5.78
N PHE A 638 -19.36 31.37 5.69
CA PHE A 638 -19.92 30.10 6.10
C PHE A 638 -21.12 29.68 5.27
N SER A 639 -21.41 28.38 5.28
CA SER A 639 -22.60 27.79 4.67
C SER A 639 -23.08 26.61 5.52
N PHE A 640 -24.37 26.33 5.51
CA PHE A 640 -24.94 25.19 6.23
C PHE A 640 -24.90 23.94 5.36
N ILE A 641 -24.57 22.79 5.94
CA ILE A 641 -24.46 21.53 5.19
C ILE A 641 -25.81 21.12 4.57
N LYS A 642 -26.94 21.49 5.20
CA LYS A 642 -28.30 21.27 4.66
C LYS A 642 -28.61 22.05 3.36
N ASP A 643 -27.77 23.02 3.00
CA ASP A 643 -27.91 23.84 1.80
C ASP A 643 -26.90 23.46 0.70
N GLU A 644 -26.30 22.26 0.80
CA GLU A 644 -25.43 21.68 -0.23
C GLU A 644 -26.13 21.64 -1.61
N GLY A 645 -25.49 22.24 -2.61
CA GLY A 645 -26.04 22.38 -3.96
C GLY A 645 -26.90 23.64 -4.20
N LYS A 646 -27.06 24.52 -3.20
CA LYS A 646 -27.67 25.85 -3.35
C LYS A 646 -26.59 26.93 -3.25
N ASP A 647 -26.74 28.05 -3.99
CA ASP A 647 -25.86 29.23 -3.90
C ASP A 647 -26.06 30.03 -2.59
N ALA A 648 -25.84 29.38 -1.44
CA ALA A 648 -26.03 29.96 -0.12
C ALA A 648 -24.68 30.02 0.64
N ILE A 649 -23.83 30.97 0.25
CA ILE A 649 -22.62 31.33 1.01
C ILE A 649 -22.86 32.66 1.73
N PHE A 650 -22.76 32.63 3.06
CA PHE A 650 -22.93 33.80 3.91
C PHE A 650 -21.55 34.35 4.27
N MET A 651 -21.30 35.61 3.91
CA MET A 651 -20.11 36.34 4.38
C MET A 651 -20.53 37.26 5.52
N ASN A 652 -19.72 37.33 6.57
CA ASN A 652 -19.89 38.40 7.55
C ASN A 652 -19.68 39.75 6.83
N ARG A 653 -20.55 40.73 7.08
CA ARG A 653 -20.45 42.11 6.54
C ARG A 653 -20.60 43.17 7.63
N ASP A 654 -20.71 42.75 8.89
CA ASP A 654 -21.16 43.61 9.98
C ASP A 654 -20.00 44.32 10.70
N TRP A 655 -18.77 44.23 10.18
CA TRP A 655 -17.64 44.98 10.71
C TRP A 655 -17.64 46.41 10.17
N ALA A 656 -17.50 47.40 11.06
CA ALA A 656 -17.39 48.81 10.69
C ALA A 656 -15.93 49.18 10.42
N ASN A 657 -15.67 49.87 9.33
CA ASN A 657 -14.37 50.53 9.10
C ASN A 657 -14.30 51.91 9.78
N GLU A 658 -13.17 52.61 9.66
CA GLU A 658 -12.93 53.95 10.22
C GLU A 658 -13.98 55.03 9.79
N GLN A 659 -14.76 54.75 8.74
CA GLN A 659 -15.82 55.64 8.23
C GLN A 659 -17.24 55.13 8.57
N ALA A 660 -17.34 54.15 9.49
CA ALA A 660 -18.57 53.46 9.88
C ALA A 660 -19.29 52.71 8.73
N ALA A 661 -18.60 52.41 7.63
CA ALA A 661 -19.13 51.60 6.54
C ALA A 661 -18.91 50.11 6.82
N GLN A 662 -19.93 49.30 6.51
CA GLN A 662 -19.93 47.84 6.67
C GLN A 662 -18.99 47.16 5.67
N THR A 663 -18.06 46.33 6.15
CA THR A 663 -17.08 45.60 5.33
C THR A 663 -17.11 44.10 5.61
N SER A 664 -16.72 43.30 4.61
CA SER A 664 -16.62 41.83 4.73
C SER A 664 -15.26 41.32 5.20
N LYS A 665 -14.30 42.23 5.39
CA LYS A 665 -12.94 41.94 5.83
C LYS A 665 -12.45 43.04 6.78
N ASN A 666 -11.65 42.68 7.77
CA ASN A 666 -11.07 43.56 8.80
C ASN A 666 -9.54 43.42 8.76
N PRO A 667 -8.72 44.45 9.07
CA PRO A 667 -7.28 44.30 9.13
C PRO A 667 -6.87 43.17 10.06
N THR A 668 -5.84 42.43 9.67
CA THR A 668 -5.32 41.31 10.47
C THR A 668 -4.39 41.82 11.57
N CYS A 669 -4.91 42.68 12.45
CA CYS A 669 -4.21 43.30 13.58
C CYS A 669 -4.87 42.92 14.91
N LEU A 670 -4.08 42.65 15.95
CA LEU A 670 -4.54 42.17 17.24
C LEU A 670 -3.89 42.98 18.37
N LEU A 671 -4.70 43.54 19.26
CA LEU A 671 -4.26 44.15 20.51
C LEU A 671 -4.40 43.13 21.65
N LEU A 672 -3.32 42.94 22.40
CA LEU A 672 -3.28 42.07 23.57
C LEU A 672 -2.88 42.90 24.79
N GLU A 673 -3.47 42.55 25.93
CA GLU A 673 -3.04 43.05 27.23
C GLU A 673 -1.63 42.58 27.59
N THR A 674 -1.03 43.21 28.60
CA THR A 674 0.35 42.89 29.04
C THR A 674 0.54 41.45 29.50
N ASP A 675 -0.53 40.75 29.88
CA ASP A 675 -0.55 39.33 30.26
C ASP A 675 -0.87 38.38 29.07
N LEU A 676 -0.94 38.92 27.85
CA LEU A 676 -1.34 38.21 26.63
C LEU A 676 -2.83 37.79 26.59
N SER A 677 -3.66 38.34 27.47
CA SER A 677 -5.11 38.24 27.34
C SER A 677 -5.62 39.12 26.19
N PHE A 678 -6.74 38.70 25.61
CA PHE A 678 -7.31 39.31 24.40
C PHE A 678 -8.00 40.64 24.73
N ASP A 679 -7.76 41.68 23.91
CA ASP A 679 -8.43 42.98 24.04
C ASP A 679 -9.25 43.34 22.78
N LEU A 680 -8.59 43.72 21.66
CA LEU A 680 -9.24 44.22 20.44
C LEU A 680 -8.66 43.61 19.15
N PHE A 681 -9.43 43.61 18.05
CA PHE A 681 -9.02 43.10 16.74
C PHE A 681 -9.51 44.01 15.59
N GLY A 682 -8.68 44.22 14.56
CA GLY A 682 -9.06 44.97 13.36
C GLY A 682 -8.66 46.45 13.36
N TYR A 683 -9.47 47.31 12.76
CA TYR A 683 -9.21 48.76 12.63
C TYR A 683 -8.98 49.47 13.97
N GLU A 684 -9.65 49.03 15.04
CA GLU A 684 -9.47 49.56 16.40
C GLU A 684 -8.08 49.28 16.98
N ALA A 685 -7.38 48.26 16.48
CA ALA A 685 -6.03 47.89 16.90
C ALA A 685 -4.92 48.55 16.04
N MET A 686 -5.26 49.44 15.10
CA MET A 686 -4.37 49.82 13.98
C MET A 686 -3.70 51.21 14.09
N GLU A 687 -3.92 51.98 15.15
CA GLU A 687 -3.22 53.26 15.34
C GLU A 687 -1.77 53.04 15.85
N THR A 688 -0.79 53.27 14.97
CA THR A 688 0.71 53.26 15.10
C THR A 688 1.47 51.93 14.90
N LEU A 689 2.35 51.85 13.88
CA LEU A 689 3.11 50.64 13.48
C LEU A 689 4.48 50.90 12.76
N ASP A 690 5.52 50.05 13.02
CA ASP A 690 6.68 49.65 12.17
C ASP A 690 7.33 48.29 12.67
N SER A 691 8.35 47.70 12.01
CA SER A 691 8.50 46.25 11.74
C SER A 691 9.86 45.56 12.05
N LYS A 692 9.83 44.37 12.71
CA LYS A 692 10.50 43.07 12.35
C LYS A 692 10.37 41.96 13.45
N THR A 693 10.18 40.72 12.97
CA THR A 693 9.67 39.47 13.60
C THR A 693 10.25 39.05 14.97
N LEU A 694 9.49 38.48 15.91
CA LEU A 694 8.64 39.13 16.92
C LEU A 694 7.65 40.16 16.40
N ILE A 695 6.40 40.06 16.84
CA ILE A 695 5.42 41.12 16.62
C ILE A 695 5.60 42.05 17.80
N GLU A 696 6.15 43.24 17.57
CA GLU A 696 6.15 44.29 18.58
C GLU A 696 4.70 44.71 18.79
N ALA A 697 4.18 44.49 19.99
CA ALA A 697 2.87 44.97 20.38
C ALA A 697 2.87 46.50 20.41
N ALA A 698 1.69 47.13 20.33
CA ALA A 698 1.55 48.59 20.32
C ALA A 698 2.22 49.30 21.52
N ASN A 699 2.46 48.58 22.62
CA ASN A 699 3.18 49.05 23.81
C ASN A 699 4.71 48.89 23.74
N GLY A 700 5.27 48.53 22.59
CA GLY A 700 6.70 48.32 22.35
C GLY A 700 7.25 46.98 22.84
N GLN A 701 6.40 46.07 23.34
CA GLN A 701 6.85 44.77 23.86
C GLN A 701 6.88 43.68 22.76
N PRO A 702 7.93 42.85 22.70
CA PRO A 702 8.01 41.77 21.73
C PRO A 702 7.10 40.58 22.08
N VAL A 703 6.19 40.22 21.18
CA VAL A 703 5.30 39.06 21.31
C VAL A 703 5.61 38.00 20.24
N LYS A 704 5.47 36.73 20.62
CA LYS A 704 5.63 35.61 19.69
C LYS A 704 4.52 35.65 18.63
N ALA A 705 4.90 35.71 17.35
CA ALA A 705 3.97 35.71 16.22
C ALA A 705 2.96 34.54 16.24
N LYS A 706 3.39 33.36 16.73
CA LYS A 706 2.52 32.18 16.86
C LYS A 706 1.38 32.40 17.87
N THR A 707 1.67 33.10 18.96
CA THR A 707 0.69 33.44 20.00
C THR A 707 -0.34 34.43 19.47
N VAL A 708 0.12 35.46 18.76
CA VAL A 708 -0.77 36.45 18.13
C VAL A 708 -1.69 35.79 17.12
N ILE A 709 -1.15 34.98 16.19
CA ILE A 709 -1.97 34.30 15.17
C ILE A 709 -2.94 33.30 15.79
N ALA A 710 -2.54 32.54 16.81
CA ALA A 710 -3.44 31.63 17.50
C ALA A 710 -4.60 32.40 18.15
N LYS A 711 -4.32 33.50 18.86
CA LYS A 711 -5.35 34.34 19.48
C LYS A 711 -6.28 35.01 18.46
N SER A 712 -5.76 35.41 17.29
CA SER A 712 -6.61 35.93 16.20
C SER A 712 -7.53 34.85 15.62
N ILE A 713 -7.05 33.61 15.45
CA ILE A 713 -7.88 32.49 14.97
C ILE A 713 -8.95 32.14 16.01
N GLU A 714 -8.61 32.13 17.30
CA GLU A 714 -9.54 31.91 18.41
C GLU A 714 -10.70 32.93 18.37
N PHE A 715 -10.38 34.22 18.28
CA PHE A 715 -11.38 35.27 18.17
C PHE A 715 -12.30 35.10 16.95
N LEU A 716 -11.73 34.84 15.76
CA LEU A 716 -12.52 34.67 14.53
C LEU A 716 -13.45 33.45 14.61
N LYS A 717 -13.05 32.41 15.34
CA LYS A 717 -13.94 31.27 15.60
C LYS A 717 -15.10 31.66 16.51
N ASP A 718 -14.82 32.36 17.60
CA ASP A 718 -15.83 32.75 18.58
C ASP A 718 -16.85 33.73 17.96
N GLU A 719 -16.37 34.70 17.18
CA GLU A 719 -17.25 35.65 16.51
C GLU A 719 -18.08 34.97 15.40
N ALA A 720 -17.50 34.00 14.68
CA ALA A 720 -18.26 33.22 13.69
C ALA A 720 -19.39 32.41 14.36
N ILE A 721 -19.13 31.77 15.50
CA ILE A 721 -20.17 31.06 16.26
C ILE A 721 -21.26 32.02 16.72
N LYS A 722 -20.89 33.16 17.31
CA LYS A 722 -21.85 34.18 17.75
C LYS A 722 -22.76 34.66 16.61
N VAL A 723 -22.20 34.94 15.43
CA VAL A 723 -22.97 35.35 14.24
C VAL A 723 -23.89 34.22 13.75
N ILE A 724 -23.42 32.97 13.79
CA ILE A 724 -24.24 31.81 13.42
C ILE A 724 -25.39 31.64 14.40
N CYS A 725 -25.17 31.71 15.72
CA CYS A 725 -26.23 31.63 16.73
C CYS A 725 -27.26 32.74 16.54
N GLN A 726 -26.82 33.99 16.37
CA GLN A 726 -27.72 35.14 16.14
C GLN A 726 -28.59 34.98 14.89
N ARG A 727 -28.03 34.44 13.80
CA ARG A 727 -28.78 34.24 12.54
C ARG A 727 -29.72 33.04 12.58
N THR A 728 -29.35 32.00 13.32
CA THR A 728 -30.14 30.75 13.40
C THR A 728 -31.17 30.78 14.51
N GLY A 729 -30.98 31.63 15.53
CA GLY A 729 -31.76 31.63 16.76
C GLY A 729 -31.47 30.45 17.68
N ASP A 730 -30.41 29.68 17.41
CA ASP A 730 -29.99 28.53 18.21
C ASP A 730 -28.78 28.88 19.09
N ASP A 731 -29.03 29.10 20.37
CA ASP A 731 -28.01 29.46 21.36
C ASP A 731 -27.10 28.28 21.75
N HIS A 732 -27.37 27.04 21.26
CA HIS A 732 -26.59 25.84 21.57
C HIS A 732 -25.54 25.50 20.50
N PHE A 733 -25.43 26.28 19.43
CA PHE A 733 -24.47 26.05 18.35
C PHE A 733 -23.04 26.26 18.84
N SER A 734 -22.19 25.23 18.78
CA SER A 734 -20.86 25.24 19.37
C SER A 734 -19.74 25.19 18.31
N PRO A 735 -18.48 25.55 18.67
CA PRO A 735 -17.33 25.41 17.76
C PRO A 735 -17.13 23.99 17.21
N ASP A 736 -17.67 23.00 17.90
CA ASP A 736 -17.57 21.58 17.59
C ASP A 736 -18.59 21.11 16.53
N ASP A 737 -19.62 21.91 16.27
CA ASP A 737 -20.65 21.69 15.24
C ASP A 737 -20.24 22.23 13.87
N VAL A 738 -19.07 22.87 13.80
CA VAL A 738 -18.53 23.55 12.63
C VAL A 738 -17.32 22.81 12.07
N LYS A 739 -17.33 22.60 10.75
CA LYS A 739 -16.11 22.26 10.01
C LYS A 739 -15.34 23.53 9.69
N TRP A 740 -14.20 23.73 10.34
CA TRP A 740 -13.34 24.90 10.15
C TRP A 740 -12.36 24.69 9.00
N VAL A 741 -12.29 25.66 8.09
CA VAL A 741 -11.32 25.69 6.99
C VAL A 741 -10.49 26.96 7.13
N LEU A 742 -9.17 26.84 7.22
CA LEU A 742 -8.25 27.99 7.24
C LEU A 742 -7.58 28.12 5.87
N THR A 743 -7.78 29.24 5.19
CA THR A 743 -7.09 29.53 3.91
C THR A 743 -5.82 30.32 4.15
N VAL A 744 -4.76 29.96 3.41
CA VAL A 744 -3.47 30.66 3.42
C VAL A 744 -3.04 30.96 1.98
N PRO A 745 -2.30 32.06 1.71
CA PRO A 745 -1.88 32.40 0.35
C PRO A 745 -1.04 31.29 -0.30
N ALA A 746 -1.36 30.98 -1.57
CA ALA A 746 -0.70 29.90 -2.31
C ALA A 746 0.82 30.11 -2.45
N ILE A 747 1.26 31.38 -2.54
CA ILE A 747 2.67 31.80 -2.69
C ILE A 747 3.51 31.59 -1.43
N TRP A 748 2.92 31.21 -0.29
CA TRP A 748 3.67 30.97 0.94
C TRP A 748 4.49 29.68 0.83
N ASN A 749 5.73 29.72 1.33
CA ASN A 749 6.60 28.56 1.38
C ASN A 749 6.06 27.50 2.39
N PRO A 750 6.49 26.23 2.28
CA PRO A 750 6.02 25.16 3.14
C PRO A 750 6.18 25.45 4.64
N SER A 751 7.26 26.11 5.05
CA SER A 751 7.52 26.46 6.46
C SER A 751 6.50 27.46 7.00
N ALA A 752 6.12 28.47 6.22
CA ALA A 752 5.08 29.44 6.59
C ALA A 752 3.69 28.79 6.65
N LYS A 753 3.39 27.85 5.73
CA LYS A 753 2.14 27.06 5.76
C LYS A 753 2.07 26.14 6.98
N GLN A 754 3.20 25.52 7.35
CA GLN A 754 3.32 24.70 8.55
C GLN A 754 3.18 25.55 9.83
N PHE A 755 3.79 26.74 9.87
CA PHE A 755 3.66 27.68 10.98
C PHE A 755 2.20 28.08 11.27
N MET A 756 1.42 28.38 10.22
CA MET A 756 -0.02 28.67 10.35
C MET A 756 -0.81 27.48 10.86
N ARG A 757 -0.50 26.29 10.34
CA ARG A 757 -1.14 25.04 10.78
C ARG A 757 -0.88 24.80 12.26
N GLU A 758 0.34 25.03 12.74
CA GLU A 758 0.66 24.90 14.16
C GLU A 758 0.02 25.97 15.04
N ALA A 759 -0.11 27.21 14.56
CA ALA A 759 -0.84 28.26 15.28
C ALA A 759 -2.33 27.91 15.44
N ALA A 760 -2.95 27.34 14.40
CA ALA A 760 -4.33 26.84 14.47
C ALA A 760 -4.51 25.68 15.46
N TYR A 761 -3.50 24.80 15.60
CA TYR A 761 -3.52 23.74 16.61
C TYR A 761 -3.36 24.25 18.05
N HIS A 762 -2.70 25.40 18.26
CA HIS A 762 -2.64 26.00 19.60
C HIS A 762 -4.03 26.46 20.10
N VAL A 763 -4.93 26.86 19.20
CA VAL A 763 -6.31 27.25 19.57
C VAL A 763 -7.12 26.07 20.10
N SER A 764 -6.92 24.88 19.53
CA SER A 764 -7.66 23.66 19.91
C SER A 764 -7.10 22.98 21.17
N SER A 765 -5.93 23.39 21.64
CA SER A 765 -5.31 22.89 22.88
C SER A 765 -5.53 23.80 24.09
N SER A 766 -5.98 25.04 23.87
CA SER A 766 -6.21 26.06 24.91
C SER A 766 -7.64 26.06 25.47
N SER A 767 -8.57 25.34 24.83
CA SER A 767 -10.01 25.31 25.13
C SER A 767 -10.42 24.10 26.00
N LYS A 768 -9.53 23.65 26.89
CA LYS A 768 -9.82 22.63 27.91
C LYS A 768 -9.58 23.13 29.32
#